data_AF-A0A4R5L2P5-F1
#
_entry.id   AF-A0A4R5L2P5-F1
#
_cell.length_a   1.000
_cell.length_b   1.000
_cell.length_c   1.000
_cell.angle_alpha   90.00
_cell.angle_beta   90.00
_cell.angle_gamma   90.00
#
_symmetry.space_group_name_H-M   'P 1'
#
loop_
_entity.id
_entity.type
_entity.pdbx_description
1 polymer ?
#
loop_
_entity_poly.entity_id
_entity_poly.type
_entity_poly.pdbx_seq_one_letter_code
_entity_poly.pdbx_strand_id
1 'polypeptide(L)'
;MAQMQCKYGFFEISGNRGLAVDSLRLYGEFAERQLVMMQRFFVPGSVVADIGADVGAYAIAFARHAHDAGRIHALEMRGATADALKANVERNFLQDVVLTREVDGGINASSGDALWGAFESLALPSVDLVHIGRGVAVSPAALFDSATGTIGRCRPVICVDPTTVQDGEAWLVAAKRERYTVFGHAAFAFNPENYRRCTENMYGDARDCMLILMPDEQGERFLTHDLHPVTSLEDLRAWVQEAVAQTNVTRSTTFAGHFTPWTGMRETAAGAPNDGFSPPYEAVCSKNELHIVVPFYKKEELVPQLFGSLNAIGDELRRLGAKVFFYNDSPDYAPLQAALEICRFDDPAISFEVVTNENNLGFIGTCNRAFARAKAARAEVVLLNSDTIVFPGALSEILDVAALDPMIGFVSPRSNNATIATLPYSFLDQDVTPQRGYAAFVQTAPTLPRYSFVPTAVGFCLLIKWTVHSELGGFDPVYGTGYNEENDLVMRANRCGYRAVLANRAFVWHMGEQSFAESSRAKAAREAKNAPVLHARYPEYPQLIHSYFASPEFRAETLIEYAGGTNGQLVYAFDFSSFGPYFNGTFESGIKLLEAAVRTWPRHCKIAVYMQKAAWDFHGLSRLEGVARLEVDGQSEKVTAIVRIGQPFDVDAMSRLVNRAPVVGIFMLDTIAYDCGYLSLNFDARIWHFALRHIDVLFTNSRFTLDRITNRFEIGSAVIQKVSAHSLDITEYGSPSEKRDEDKSHIFVIGNHFNHKFVRPTVDAIAAAFPGERIVAVGYGDKPSPHANVEVFQAGHLSDEAFEKFYSNARAVVFPSHYEGFGFPVLHALARRRPIYVRDSALYRELAAGAEGAENIHFFCTIEDLISDIRENGMHWKTPETTGERGGWDRSAREVFATMEEARRTVRYGTLVDRLRQFDQLRLAISGGGTVAPTPGKWVGMRVEAGVERVLRVPGMKPLARRCWRFARRLRNRRKGN
;
A
#
# COMPACT_ATOMS: atom_id res chain seq x y z
N MET A 1 32.91 22.15 9.98
CA MET A 1 32.59 20.91 10.72
C MET A 1 31.85 19.99 9.76
N ALA A 2 32.24 18.72 9.63
CA ALA A 2 31.74 17.85 8.57
C ALA A 2 30.36 17.28 8.94
N GLN A 3 29.32 17.79 8.29
CA GLN A 3 27.96 17.27 8.37
C GLN A 3 27.90 15.93 7.62
N MET A 4 27.06 15.02 8.09
CA MET A 4 27.03 13.67 7.55
C MET A 4 25.61 13.19 7.26
N GLN A 5 25.31 12.91 5.99
CA GLN A 5 24.07 12.24 5.64
C GLN A 5 24.11 10.76 6.06
N CYS A 6 23.05 10.35 6.75
CA CYS A 6 22.75 8.98 7.13
C CYS A 6 21.35 8.62 6.59
N LYS A 7 20.96 7.35 6.70
CA LYS A 7 19.73 6.78 6.14
C LYS A 7 18.47 7.55 6.50
N TYR A 8 18.34 7.96 7.76
CA TYR A 8 17.14 8.60 8.30
C TYR A 8 17.25 10.13 8.43
N GLY A 9 18.43 10.71 8.16
CA GLY A 9 18.66 12.13 8.39
C GLY A 9 20.12 12.56 8.39
N PHE A 10 20.33 13.84 8.65
CA PHE A 10 21.66 14.44 8.79
C PHE A 10 22.13 14.35 10.24
N PHE A 11 23.40 13.99 10.44
CA PHE A 11 24.02 13.90 11.74
C PHE A 11 25.30 14.74 11.79
N GLU A 12 25.49 15.42 12.91
CA GLU A 12 26.73 16.06 13.31
C GLU A 12 27.35 15.27 14.46
N ILE A 13 28.54 14.72 14.20
CA ILE A 13 29.21 13.77 15.10
C ILE A 13 30.64 14.22 15.45
N SER A 14 30.92 15.51 15.29
CA SER A 14 32.22 16.14 15.57
C SER A 14 32.57 15.99 17.06
N GLY A 15 33.64 15.27 17.39
CA GLY A 15 34.15 15.18 18.77
C GLY A 15 33.48 14.13 19.68
N ASN A 16 32.35 13.53 19.27
CA ASN A 16 31.75 12.38 19.96
C ASN A 16 32.40 11.07 19.52
N ARG A 17 32.63 10.15 20.45
CA ARG A 17 33.07 8.77 20.19
C ARG A 17 32.05 7.80 20.76
N GLY A 18 31.75 6.73 20.04
CA GLY A 18 30.78 5.72 20.47
C GLY A 18 30.27 4.88 19.30
N LEU A 19 29.76 3.70 19.61
CA LEU A 19 29.36 2.70 18.61
C LEU A 19 28.35 3.24 17.60
N ALA A 20 27.35 4.01 18.05
CA ALA A 20 26.35 4.62 17.18
C ALA A 20 26.97 5.65 16.22
N VAL A 21 27.88 6.48 16.74
CA VAL A 21 28.59 7.50 15.94
C VAL A 21 29.51 6.85 14.90
N ASP A 22 30.25 5.83 15.29
CA ASP A 22 31.17 5.12 14.41
C ASP A 22 30.41 4.34 13.32
N SER A 23 29.27 3.75 13.68
CA SER A 23 28.35 3.10 12.75
C SER A 23 27.74 4.07 11.75
N LEU A 24 27.20 5.20 12.21
CA LEU A 24 26.68 6.26 11.33
C LEU A 24 27.79 6.80 10.41
N ARG A 25 29.03 6.86 10.90
CA ARG A 25 30.21 7.26 10.11
C ARG A 25 30.59 6.24 9.03
N LEU A 26 30.60 4.96 9.35
CA LEU A 26 31.07 3.93 8.44
C LEU A 26 29.97 3.44 7.49
N TYR A 27 28.76 3.27 8.02
CA TYR A 27 27.61 2.64 7.36
C TYR A 27 26.52 3.61 6.98
N GLY A 28 26.46 4.80 7.61
CA GLY A 28 25.37 5.74 7.39
C GLY A 28 24.04 5.27 7.96
N GLU A 29 24.04 4.27 8.83
CA GLU A 29 22.89 3.74 9.55
C GLU A 29 23.40 3.15 10.88
N PHE A 30 22.51 2.86 11.83
CA PHE A 30 22.86 2.24 13.11
C PHE A 30 21.75 1.26 13.50
N ALA A 31 22.15 0.04 13.90
CA ALA A 31 21.25 -1.02 14.39
C ALA A 31 20.01 -1.24 13.49
N GLU A 32 20.19 -1.18 12.18
CA GLU A 32 19.11 -1.09 11.19
C GLU A 32 18.09 -2.23 11.30
N ARG A 33 18.55 -3.46 11.51
CA ARG A 33 17.67 -4.64 11.61
C ARG A 33 16.81 -4.60 12.87
N GLN A 34 17.38 -4.14 13.98
CA GLN A 34 16.67 -3.95 15.24
C GLN A 34 15.65 -2.81 15.14
N LEU A 35 16.05 -1.71 14.48
CA LEU A 35 15.21 -0.55 14.21
C LEU A 35 13.97 -0.95 13.38
N VAL A 36 14.16 -1.71 12.30
CA VAL A 36 13.08 -2.24 11.46
C VAL A 36 12.16 -3.18 12.25
N MET A 37 12.69 -3.96 13.20
CA MET A 37 11.87 -4.76 14.10
C MET A 37 10.99 -3.89 14.99
N MET A 38 11.55 -2.86 15.65
CA MET A 38 10.80 -1.96 16.54
C MET A 38 9.69 -1.19 15.83
N GLN A 39 9.93 -0.79 14.57
CA GLN A 39 8.93 -0.12 13.72
C GLN A 39 7.67 -0.95 13.45
N ARG A 40 7.68 -2.27 13.71
CA ARG A 40 6.50 -3.13 13.57
C ARG A 40 5.47 -2.91 14.70
N PHE A 41 5.87 -2.31 15.81
CA PHE A 41 5.03 -2.17 17.01
C PHE A 41 4.28 -0.84 17.08
N PHE A 42 4.52 0.09 16.16
CA PHE A 42 3.83 1.38 16.11
C PHE A 42 3.59 1.84 14.66
N VAL A 43 2.64 2.77 14.49
CA VAL A 43 2.14 3.21 13.18
C VAL A 43 2.25 4.73 13.03
N PRO A 44 2.04 5.31 11.83
CA PRO A 44 1.96 6.76 11.69
C PRO A 44 0.92 7.38 12.65
N GLY A 45 1.29 8.45 13.36
CA GLY A 45 0.47 9.06 14.41
C GLY A 45 0.75 8.58 15.83
N SER A 46 1.57 7.55 16.01
CA SER A 46 1.91 7.01 17.33
C SER A 46 2.77 7.95 18.18
N VAL A 47 2.70 7.76 19.50
CA VAL A 47 3.57 8.41 20.48
C VAL A 47 4.64 7.41 20.94
N VAL A 48 5.91 7.76 20.75
CA VAL A 48 7.05 6.89 21.09
C VAL A 48 7.97 7.60 22.06
N ALA A 49 8.48 6.88 23.06
CA ALA A 49 9.51 7.36 23.95
C ALA A 49 10.84 6.65 23.67
N ASP A 50 11.90 7.41 23.40
CA ASP A 50 13.26 6.92 23.20
C ASP A 50 14.12 7.37 24.40
N ILE A 51 14.34 6.45 25.34
CA ILE A 51 15.03 6.70 26.61
C ILE A 51 16.51 6.36 26.45
N GLY A 52 17.39 7.31 26.72
CA GLY A 52 18.81 7.17 26.38
C GLY A 52 19.03 7.29 24.88
N ALA A 53 18.40 8.30 24.26
CA ALA A 53 18.35 8.48 22.81
C ALA A 53 19.73 8.71 22.13
N ASP A 54 20.79 8.88 22.91
CA ASP A 54 22.15 9.14 22.45
C ASP A 54 22.18 10.29 21.43
N VAL A 55 22.96 10.21 20.35
CA VAL A 55 22.99 11.21 19.27
C VAL A 55 21.70 11.26 18.41
N GLY A 56 20.67 10.48 18.73
CA GLY A 56 19.35 10.53 18.10
C GLY A 56 19.14 9.56 16.94
N ALA A 57 19.94 8.50 16.83
CA ALA A 57 19.82 7.53 15.73
C ALA A 57 18.42 6.89 15.66
N TYR A 58 17.89 6.45 16.81
CA TYR A 58 16.54 5.90 16.92
C TYR A 58 15.48 7.00 16.90
N ALA A 59 15.59 8.03 17.73
CA ALA A 59 14.64 9.14 17.77
C ALA A 59 14.32 9.74 16.37
N ILE A 60 15.34 10.00 15.55
CA ILE A 60 15.16 10.55 14.19
C ILE A 60 14.47 9.54 13.28
N ALA A 61 14.84 8.26 13.36
CA ALA A 61 14.22 7.22 12.55
C ALA A 61 12.76 6.93 12.97
N PHE A 62 12.47 6.96 14.27
CA PHE A 62 11.13 6.83 14.80
C PHE A 62 10.24 8.00 14.37
N ALA A 63 10.76 9.23 14.37
CA ALA A 63 10.04 10.41 13.88
C ALA A 63 9.62 10.25 12.41
N ARG A 64 10.56 9.81 11.56
CA ARG A 64 10.28 9.54 10.14
C ARG A 64 9.25 8.43 9.92
N HIS A 65 9.18 7.46 10.82
CA HIS A 65 8.19 6.37 10.78
C HIS A 65 6.84 6.76 11.37
N ALA A 66 6.82 7.64 12.37
CA ALA A 66 5.60 8.12 13.02
C ALA A 66 4.91 9.25 12.23
N HIS A 67 5.61 9.92 11.30
CA HIS A 67 5.13 11.04 10.47
C HIS A 67 4.66 12.27 11.28
N ASP A 68 4.25 13.33 10.56
CA ASP A 68 3.82 14.64 11.08
C ASP A 68 2.72 14.59 12.17
N ALA A 69 1.95 13.51 12.25
CA ALA A 69 0.89 13.33 13.26
C ALA A 69 1.38 12.63 14.54
N GLY A 70 2.54 11.97 14.51
CA GLY A 70 3.13 11.29 15.65
C GLY A 70 3.95 12.21 16.54
N ARG A 71 4.38 11.70 17.70
CA ARG A 71 5.32 12.41 18.58
C ARG A 71 6.39 11.49 19.12
N ILE A 72 7.64 11.94 19.07
CA ILE A 72 8.78 11.22 19.65
C ILE A 72 9.29 11.99 20.86
N HIS A 73 9.30 11.36 22.03
CA HIS A 73 9.88 11.90 23.25
C HIS A 73 11.29 11.31 23.41
N ALA A 74 12.31 12.10 23.07
CA ALA A 74 13.70 11.66 23.15
C ALA A 74 14.37 12.22 24.41
N LEU A 75 14.83 11.31 25.29
CA LEU A 75 15.43 11.65 26.58
C LEU A 75 16.92 11.25 26.60
N GLU A 76 17.80 12.22 26.86
CA GLU A 76 19.25 11.98 27.03
C GLU A 76 19.78 12.95 28.10
N MET A 77 20.51 12.42 29.09
CA MET A 77 20.97 13.18 30.26
C MET A 77 22.48 13.47 30.27
N ARG A 78 23.26 12.82 29.40
CA ARG A 78 24.69 13.10 29.26
C ARG A 78 24.86 14.42 28.51
N GLY A 79 25.35 15.46 29.19
CA GLY A 79 25.45 16.84 28.69
C GLY A 79 25.85 16.94 27.21
N ALA A 80 27.07 16.52 26.86
CA ALA A 80 27.57 16.62 25.49
C ALA A 80 26.77 15.80 24.45
N THR A 81 26.23 14.64 24.85
CA THR A 81 25.41 13.80 23.96
C THR A 81 24.02 14.39 23.75
N ALA A 82 23.41 14.96 24.79
CA ALA A 82 22.12 15.65 24.69
C ALA A 82 22.22 16.93 23.83
N ASP A 83 23.36 17.64 23.86
CA ASP A 83 23.60 18.75 22.93
C ASP A 83 23.69 18.27 21.48
N ALA A 84 24.33 17.13 21.24
CA ALA A 84 24.41 16.52 19.92
C ALA A 84 23.03 16.02 19.43
N LEU A 85 22.24 15.37 20.30
CA LEU A 85 20.86 15.00 20.02
C LEU A 85 20.04 16.20 19.58
N LYS A 86 20.11 17.30 20.35
CA LYS A 86 19.39 18.53 20.05
C LYS A 86 19.80 19.10 18.69
N ALA A 87 21.10 19.23 18.45
CA ALA A 87 21.61 19.72 17.17
C ALA A 87 21.17 18.83 15.99
N ASN A 88 21.16 17.51 16.17
CA ASN A 88 20.72 16.57 15.13
C ASN A 88 19.22 16.65 14.88
N VAL A 89 18.39 16.77 15.92
CA VAL A 89 16.93 16.93 15.78
C VAL A 89 16.57 18.25 15.07
N GLU A 90 17.16 19.38 15.52
CA GLU A 90 16.95 20.68 14.90
C GLU A 90 17.36 20.68 13.42
N ARG A 91 18.49 20.04 13.09
CA ARG A 91 19.02 19.96 11.72
C ARG A 91 18.20 19.06 10.80
N ASN A 92 17.43 18.12 11.36
CA ASN A 92 16.50 17.30 10.59
C ASN A 92 15.11 17.95 10.42
N PHE A 93 14.93 19.17 10.96
CA PHE A 93 13.69 19.94 10.93
C PHE A 93 12.49 19.16 11.50
N LEU A 94 12.74 18.34 12.51
CA LEU A 94 11.73 17.51 13.15
C LEU A 94 11.08 18.31 14.28
N GLN A 95 9.86 18.80 14.05
CA GLN A 95 9.04 19.50 15.06
C GLN A 95 8.26 18.53 15.96
N ASP A 96 8.20 17.27 15.55
CA ASP A 96 7.53 16.13 16.16
C ASP A 96 8.40 15.42 17.21
N VAL A 97 9.68 15.79 17.33
CA VAL A 97 10.57 15.30 18.39
C VAL A 97 10.59 16.29 19.56
N VAL A 98 10.06 15.86 20.70
CA VAL A 98 10.11 16.59 21.96
C VAL A 98 11.36 16.18 22.72
N LEU A 99 12.27 17.14 22.89
CA LEU A 99 13.48 16.99 23.69
C LEU A 99 13.21 17.38 25.13
N THR A 100 13.42 16.46 26.07
CA THR A 100 13.26 16.74 27.49
C THR A 100 14.64 16.87 28.14
N ARG A 101 14.97 18.08 28.60
CA ARG A 101 16.16 18.37 29.42
C ARG A 101 15.68 19.16 30.65
N GLU A 102 15.79 18.60 31.84
CA GLU A 102 15.90 19.40 33.08
C GLU A 102 16.24 18.52 34.30
N VAL A 103 17.41 18.78 34.91
CA VAL A 103 17.49 19.22 36.31
C VAL A 103 18.56 20.31 36.36
N ASP A 104 18.12 21.54 36.62
CA ASP A 104 18.97 22.64 37.04
C ASP A 104 19.43 22.33 38.47
N GLY A 105 20.73 22.08 38.66
CA GLY A 105 21.33 21.85 39.98
C GLY A 105 21.99 20.48 40.16
N GLY A 106 23.30 20.43 39.92
CA GLY A 106 24.25 19.70 40.78
C GLY A 106 24.01 18.22 41.14
N ILE A 107 23.28 17.44 40.33
CA ILE A 107 23.22 15.98 40.51
C ILE A 107 24.14 15.35 39.46
N ASN A 108 25.24 14.72 39.93
CA ASN A 108 25.96 13.70 39.17
C ASN A 108 25.01 12.51 38.96
N ALA A 109 24.11 12.59 37.99
CA ALA A 109 23.07 11.59 37.77
C ALA A 109 23.61 10.45 36.90
N SER A 110 24.41 9.57 37.54
CA SER A 110 24.69 8.22 37.06
C SER A 110 23.61 7.22 37.51
N SER A 111 22.43 7.67 37.94
CA SER A 111 21.35 6.83 38.47
C SER A 111 20.11 6.85 37.57
N GLY A 112 19.69 5.66 37.15
CA GLY A 112 18.51 5.42 36.32
C GLY A 112 17.18 5.99 36.83
N ASP A 113 17.04 6.20 38.14
CA ASP A 113 15.81 6.70 38.77
C ASP A 113 15.42 8.12 38.31
N ALA A 114 16.41 8.94 37.94
CA ALA A 114 16.16 10.28 37.41
C ALA A 114 15.56 10.26 35.99
N LEU A 115 15.87 9.25 35.16
CA LEU A 115 15.24 9.08 33.83
C LEU A 115 13.77 8.74 33.97
N TRP A 116 13.43 7.88 34.94
CA TRP A 116 12.05 7.45 35.16
C TRP A 116 11.18 8.56 35.74
N GLY A 117 11.72 9.35 36.67
CA GLY A 117 11.05 10.56 37.14
C GLY A 117 10.81 11.57 36.02
N ALA A 118 11.79 11.78 35.13
CA ALA A 118 11.64 12.66 33.98
C ALA A 118 10.65 12.12 32.93
N PHE A 119 10.61 10.81 32.72
CA PHE A 119 9.63 10.18 31.83
C PHE A 119 8.21 10.28 32.39
N GLU A 120 8.01 10.03 33.68
CA GLU A 120 6.70 10.14 34.32
C GLU A 120 6.19 11.58 34.37
N SER A 121 7.08 12.56 34.58
CA SER A 121 6.70 13.98 34.64
C SER A 121 6.18 14.53 33.31
N LEU A 122 6.45 13.85 32.19
CA LEU A 122 5.85 14.19 30.89
C LEU A 122 4.33 13.97 30.88
N ALA A 123 3.80 13.17 31.80
CA ALA A 123 2.37 12.89 31.94
C ALA A 123 1.69 12.54 30.61
N LEU A 124 2.34 11.71 29.79
CA LEU A 124 1.95 11.45 28.41
C LEU A 124 0.54 10.83 28.36
N PRO A 125 -0.41 11.39 27.59
CA PRO A 125 -1.78 10.86 27.53
C PRO A 125 -1.85 9.49 26.85
N SER A 126 -0.87 9.18 25.99
CA SER A 126 -0.70 7.91 25.29
C SER A 126 0.78 7.69 24.99
N VAL A 127 1.23 6.44 25.01
CA VAL A 127 2.54 5.98 24.53
C VAL A 127 2.34 4.58 23.95
N ASP A 128 2.77 4.37 22.70
CA ASP A 128 2.63 3.09 22.00
C ASP A 128 3.89 2.22 22.14
N LEU A 129 5.06 2.84 22.12
CA LEU A 129 6.36 2.19 22.26
C LEU A 129 7.27 2.96 23.24
N VAL A 130 7.92 2.24 24.13
CA VAL A 130 9.05 2.74 24.93
C VAL A 130 10.29 1.95 24.53
N HIS A 131 11.26 2.64 23.93
CA HIS A 131 12.58 2.10 23.66
C HIS A 131 13.56 2.54 24.75
N ILE A 132 14.33 1.60 25.28
CA ILE A 132 15.35 1.84 26.30
C ILE A 132 16.72 1.53 25.70
N GLY A 133 17.48 2.59 25.43
CA GLY A 133 18.77 2.54 24.76
C GLY A 133 19.88 1.88 25.59
N ARG A 134 20.92 1.43 24.89
CA ARG A 134 22.08 0.76 25.47
C ARG A 134 22.84 1.66 26.44
N GLY A 135 23.24 1.08 27.58
CA GLY A 135 24.07 1.77 28.58
C GLY A 135 23.30 2.63 29.57
N VAL A 136 21.97 2.62 29.50
CA VAL A 136 21.11 3.15 30.57
C VAL A 136 21.19 2.19 31.76
N ALA A 137 21.92 2.56 32.82
CA ALA A 137 22.06 1.76 34.03
C ALA A 137 20.82 1.91 34.93
N VAL A 138 19.83 1.03 34.77
CA VAL A 138 18.52 1.13 35.43
C VAL A 138 18.07 -0.20 36.03
N SER A 139 17.35 -0.13 37.15
CA SER A 139 16.58 -1.25 37.68
C SER A 139 15.24 -1.36 36.95
N PRO A 140 14.86 -2.54 36.41
CA PRO A 140 13.54 -2.76 35.80
C PRO A 140 12.39 -2.47 36.76
N ALA A 141 12.57 -2.77 38.05
CA ALA A 141 11.59 -2.45 39.09
C ALA A 141 11.37 -0.94 39.19
N ALA A 142 12.43 -0.14 39.08
CA ALA A 142 12.32 1.31 39.17
C ALA A 142 11.52 1.92 38.02
N LEU A 143 11.55 1.32 36.82
CA LEU A 143 10.69 1.76 35.71
C LEU A 143 9.22 1.63 36.08
N PHE A 144 8.81 0.44 36.49
CA PHE A 144 7.42 0.15 36.80
C PHE A 144 6.95 0.81 38.11
N ASP A 145 7.85 1.03 39.07
CA ASP A 145 7.56 1.66 40.36
C ASP A 145 7.57 3.20 40.28
N SER A 146 8.37 3.81 39.39
CA SER A 146 8.50 5.28 39.28
C SER A 146 7.69 5.89 38.14
N ALA A 147 7.44 5.13 37.07
CA ALA A 147 6.60 5.55 35.94
C ALA A 147 5.24 4.81 35.92
N THR A 148 4.74 4.44 37.10
CA THR A 148 3.52 3.64 37.27
C THR A 148 2.30 4.32 36.64
N GLY A 149 2.20 5.65 36.71
CA GLY A 149 1.08 6.38 36.14
C GLY A 149 1.05 6.28 34.63
N THR A 150 2.17 6.53 33.94
CA THR A 150 2.25 6.48 32.47
C THR A 150 2.23 5.06 31.94
N ILE A 151 3.07 4.15 32.46
CA ILE A 151 3.17 2.76 31.96
C ILE A 151 1.94 1.94 32.34
N GLY A 152 1.44 2.10 33.57
CA GLY A 152 0.23 1.41 34.02
C GLY A 152 -1.02 1.82 33.22
N ARG A 153 -1.11 3.09 32.82
CA ARG A 153 -2.22 3.62 32.00
C ARG A 153 -2.07 3.30 30.51
N CYS A 154 -0.89 3.57 29.93
CA CYS A 154 -0.71 3.51 28.48
C CYS A 154 -0.43 2.09 27.99
N ARG A 155 0.12 1.21 28.85
CA ARG A 155 0.45 -0.18 28.51
C ARG A 155 1.24 -0.29 27.18
N PRO A 156 2.38 0.43 27.01
CA PRO A 156 3.14 0.44 25.76
C PRO A 156 3.87 -0.88 25.53
N VAL A 157 4.26 -1.17 24.29
CA VAL A 157 5.31 -2.18 24.05
C VAL A 157 6.64 -1.61 24.56
N ILE A 158 7.38 -2.37 25.36
CA ILE A 158 8.67 -1.93 25.91
C ILE A 158 9.79 -2.74 25.27
N CYS A 159 10.70 -2.05 24.58
CA CYS A 159 11.89 -2.65 23.97
C CYS A 159 13.12 -2.25 24.77
N VAL A 160 13.89 -3.25 25.22
CA VAL A 160 15.09 -3.03 26.04
C VAL A 160 16.25 -3.90 25.59
N ASP A 161 17.44 -3.31 25.61
CA ASP A 161 18.70 -4.00 25.34
C ASP A 161 19.37 -4.42 26.65
N PRO A 162 19.19 -5.67 27.12
CA PRO A 162 19.81 -6.11 28.36
C PRO A 162 21.33 -6.13 28.20
N THR A 163 22.02 -5.63 29.23
CA THR A 163 23.48 -5.55 29.26
C THR A 163 24.14 -6.85 29.71
N THR A 164 23.41 -7.68 30.47
CA THR A 164 23.85 -8.99 30.98
C THR A 164 22.67 -9.97 31.06
N VAL A 165 22.95 -11.26 31.22
CA VAL A 165 21.90 -12.27 31.46
C VAL A 165 21.15 -11.97 32.78
N GLN A 166 21.86 -11.50 33.80
CA GLN A 166 21.28 -11.11 35.09
C GLN A 166 20.36 -9.89 34.96
N ASP A 167 20.74 -8.92 34.11
CA ASP A 167 19.89 -7.78 33.75
C ASP A 167 18.62 -8.24 33.02
N GLY A 168 18.77 -9.12 32.02
CA GLY A 168 17.62 -9.74 31.34
C GLY A 168 16.70 -10.53 32.27
N GLU A 169 17.25 -11.21 33.29
CA GLU A 169 16.47 -11.89 34.33
C GLU A 169 15.64 -10.90 35.15
N ALA A 170 16.23 -9.77 35.54
CA ALA A 170 15.51 -8.72 36.26
C ALA A 170 14.36 -8.14 35.42
N TRP A 171 14.57 -7.94 34.11
CA TRP A 171 13.51 -7.52 33.19
C TRP A 171 12.40 -8.56 33.05
N LEU A 172 12.74 -9.84 32.96
CA LEU A 172 11.77 -10.93 32.91
C LEU A 172 10.91 -11.00 34.18
N VAL A 173 11.53 -10.86 35.35
CA VAL A 173 10.82 -10.87 36.65
C VAL A 173 9.87 -9.68 36.75
N ALA A 174 10.34 -8.48 36.39
CA ALA A 174 9.52 -7.27 36.43
C ALA A 174 8.36 -7.33 35.42
N ALA A 175 8.61 -7.78 34.20
CA ALA A 175 7.58 -7.94 33.16
C ALA A 175 6.44 -8.85 33.62
N LYS A 176 6.77 -10.02 34.20
CA LYS A 176 5.77 -10.95 34.73
C LYS A 176 4.92 -10.35 35.85
N ARG A 177 5.55 -9.59 36.76
CA ARG A 177 4.85 -8.89 37.84
C ARG A 177 3.79 -7.93 37.29
N GLU A 178 4.09 -7.30 36.17
CA GLU A 178 3.28 -6.26 35.55
C GLU A 178 2.42 -6.74 34.37
N ARG A 179 2.24 -8.07 34.22
CA ARG A 179 1.42 -8.68 33.15
C ARG A 179 1.90 -8.33 31.73
N TYR A 180 3.20 -8.54 31.50
CA TYR A 180 3.83 -8.49 30.19
C TYR A 180 4.40 -9.86 29.82
N THR A 181 4.14 -10.26 28.58
CA THR A 181 4.77 -11.40 27.92
C THR A 181 6.10 -10.96 27.31
N VAL A 182 7.17 -11.74 27.51
CA VAL A 182 8.53 -11.37 27.09
C VAL A 182 8.97 -12.19 25.89
N PHE A 183 9.51 -11.51 24.88
CA PHE A 183 10.12 -12.11 23.71
C PHE A 183 11.58 -11.65 23.55
N GLY A 184 12.46 -12.55 23.12
CA GLY A 184 13.82 -12.25 22.71
C GLY A 184 13.92 -12.11 21.19
N HIS A 185 14.63 -11.09 20.73
CA HIS A 185 14.99 -10.88 19.33
C HIS A 185 16.50 -10.68 19.18
N ALA A 186 17.12 -11.37 18.23
CA ALA A 186 18.53 -11.24 17.94
C ALA A 186 18.78 -11.06 16.43
N ALA A 187 19.57 -10.07 16.06
CA ALA A 187 19.96 -9.82 14.67
C ALA A 187 21.46 -9.50 14.56
N PHE A 188 22.09 -9.82 13.43
CA PHE A 188 23.47 -9.37 13.17
C PHE A 188 23.54 -7.84 13.21
N ALA A 189 24.49 -7.31 13.98
CA ALA A 189 24.72 -5.86 14.09
C ALA A 189 25.21 -5.27 12.76
N PHE A 190 25.98 -6.05 11.99
CA PHE A 190 26.38 -5.67 10.64
C PHE A 190 25.26 -5.94 9.63
N ASN A 191 24.91 -4.91 8.87
CA ASN A 191 24.05 -5.02 7.70
C ASN A 191 24.91 -4.97 6.42
N PRO A 192 25.01 -6.08 5.65
CA PRO A 192 25.71 -6.08 4.36
C PRO A 192 25.11 -5.11 3.34
N GLU A 193 23.83 -4.78 3.49
CA GLU A 193 23.09 -3.83 2.65
C GLU A 193 23.03 -2.42 3.27
N ASN A 194 24.03 -2.06 4.09
CA ASN A 194 24.03 -0.78 4.78
C ASN A 194 23.98 0.41 3.80
N TYR A 195 23.45 1.55 4.28
CA TYR A 195 23.26 2.77 3.50
C TYR A 195 24.49 3.21 2.69
N ARG A 196 25.72 3.02 3.21
CA ARG A 196 26.97 3.36 2.51
C ARG A 196 27.58 2.23 1.69
N ARG A 197 26.98 1.04 1.71
CA ARG A 197 27.49 -0.20 1.12
C ARG A 197 28.93 -0.51 1.54
N CYS A 198 29.29 -0.14 2.77
CA CYS A 198 30.61 -0.45 3.29
C CYS A 198 30.68 -1.96 3.55
N THR A 199 31.67 -2.61 2.96
CA THR A 199 31.92 -4.05 3.10
C THR A 199 32.75 -4.39 4.33
N GLU A 200 33.37 -3.39 4.96
CA GLU A 200 34.12 -3.56 6.20
C GLU A 200 33.13 -3.80 7.35
N ASN A 201 33.30 -4.89 8.09
CA ASN A 201 32.48 -5.21 9.24
C ASN A 201 33.21 -4.86 10.55
N MET A 202 32.93 -3.67 11.10
CA MET A 202 33.47 -3.19 12.38
C MET A 202 32.89 -3.96 13.59
N TYR A 203 31.79 -4.68 13.39
CA TYR A 203 31.09 -5.41 14.44
C TYR A 203 31.57 -6.86 14.58
N GLY A 204 32.31 -7.39 13.60
CA GLY A 204 32.59 -8.82 13.51
C GLY A 204 31.30 -9.64 13.51
N ASP A 205 31.27 -10.75 14.25
CA ASP A 205 30.08 -11.61 14.36
C ASP A 205 29.09 -11.13 15.44
N ALA A 206 29.20 -9.89 15.91
CA ALA A 206 28.32 -9.36 16.95
C ALA A 206 26.86 -9.32 16.48
N ARG A 207 25.97 -9.58 17.45
CA ARG A 207 24.53 -9.48 17.28
C ARG A 207 23.94 -8.49 18.27
N ASP A 208 22.93 -7.76 17.81
CA ASP A 208 22.08 -6.96 18.66
C ASP A 208 20.99 -7.84 19.26
N CYS A 209 20.95 -7.93 20.59
CA CYS A 209 19.97 -8.68 21.35
C CYS A 209 19.05 -7.74 22.10
N MET A 210 17.75 -7.91 21.92
CA MET A 210 16.70 -7.06 22.49
C MET A 210 15.62 -7.93 23.15
N LEU A 211 15.16 -7.55 24.33
CA LEU A 211 13.94 -8.05 24.92
C LEU A 211 12.77 -7.13 24.56
N ILE A 212 11.67 -7.75 24.15
CA ILE A 212 10.41 -7.09 23.81
C ILE A 212 9.38 -7.54 24.83
N LEU A 213 8.97 -6.62 25.68
CA LEU A 213 7.92 -6.81 26.68
C LEU A 213 6.62 -6.34 26.06
N MET A 214 5.73 -7.28 25.81
CA MET A 214 4.42 -7.04 25.21
C MET A 214 3.33 -7.16 26.27
N PRO A 215 2.40 -6.20 26.39
CA PRO A 215 1.26 -6.34 27.30
C PRO A 215 0.50 -7.62 26.96
N ASP A 216 0.07 -8.39 27.97
CA ASP A 216 -0.60 -9.69 27.73
C ASP A 216 -1.83 -9.56 26.82
N GLU A 217 -2.57 -8.45 26.91
CA GLU A 217 -3.70 -8.14 26.03
C GLU A 217 -3.33 -7.89 24.54
N GLN A 218 -2.04 -7.72 24.23
CA GLN A 218 -1.52 -7.53 22.87
C GLN A 218 -0.74 -8.75 22.33
N GLY A 219 -0.46 -9.76 23.18
CA GLY A 219 0.48 -10.85 22.91
C GLY A 219 0.21 -11.65 21.63
N GLU A 220 -1.05 -11.93 21.31
CA GLU A 220 -1.41 -12.73 20.11
C GLU A 220 -1.33 -11.94 18.79
N ARG A 221 -1.32 -10.60 18.86
CA ARG A 221 -1.42 -9.73 17.68
C ARG A 221 -0.12 -9.67 16.87
N PHE A 222 1.02 -10.02 17.46
CA PHE A 222 2.35 -9.78 16.90
C PHE A 222 3.29 -11.00 16.93
N LEU A 223 2.75 -12.21 17.16
CA LEU A 223 3.54 -13.44 17.09
C LEU A 223 4.09 -13.62 15.66
N THR A 224 5.42 -13.57 15.53
CA THR A 224 6.15 -13.83 14.28
C THR A 224 7.21 -14.90 14.54
N HIS A 225 7.66 -15.58 13.49
CA HIS A 225 8.70 -16.62 13.60
C HIS A 225 10.05 -16.07 14.10
N ASP A 226 10.26 -14.75 14.08
CA ASP A 226 11.52 -14.08 14.43
C ASP A 226 11.61 -13.67 15.93
N LEU A 227 10.60 -14.02 16.72
CA LEU A 227 10.50 -13.72 18.16
C LEU A 227 10.56 -15.01 18.98
N HIS A 228 11.51 -15.10 19.92
CA HIS A 228 11.66 -16.24 20.80
C HIS A 228 10.93 -15.98 22.12
N PRO A 229 9.91 -16.76 22.50
CA PRO A 229 9.28 -16.61 23.82
C PRO A 229 10.29 -16.84 24.94
N VAL A 230 10.36 -15.92 25.90
CA VAL A 230 11.24 -16.05 27.07
C VAL A 230 10.34 -16.13 28.30
N THR A 231 10.08 -17.35 28.77
CA THR A 231 9.19 -17.59 29.91
C THR A 231 9.94 -17.98 31.17
N SER A 232 11.22 -18.32 31.07
CA SER A 232 12.06 -18.71 32.20
C SER A 232 13.49 -18.18 32.06
N LEU A 233 14.26 -18.23 33.16
CA LEU A 233 15.70 -17.95 33.12
C LEU A 233 16.45 -18.94 32.21
N GLU A 234 15.95 -20.17 32.11
CA GLU A 234 16.51 -21.20 31.24
C GLU A 234 16.29 -20.83 29.77
N ASP A 235 15.08 -20.35 29.42
CA ASP A 235 14.76 -19.85 28.07
C ASP A 235 15.63 -18.64 27.71
N LEU A 236 15.81 -17.70 28.65
CA LEU A 236 16.65 -16.53 28.46
C LEU A 236 18.11 -16.94 28.19
N ARG A 237 18.64 -17.90 28.97
CA ARG A 237 19.98 -18.44 28.78
C ARG A 237 20.11 -19.20 27.47
N ALA A 238 19.11 -20.02 27.12
CA ALA A 238 19.08 -20.79 25.88
C ALA A 238 19.03 -19.87 24.67
N TRP A 239 18.18 -18.83 24.68
CA TRP A 239 18.10 -17.81 23.64
C TRP A 239 19.42 -17.05 23.48
N VAL A 240 20.03 -16.58 24.58
CA VAL A 240 21.34 -15.92 24.53
C VAL A 240 22.42 -16.88 24.02
N GLN A 241 22.41 -18.14 24.46
CA GLN A 241 23.34 -19.16 23.99
C GLN A 241 23.14 -19.50 22.51
N GLU A 242 21.91 -19.55 22.01
CA GLU A 242 21.60 -19.79 20.60
C GLU A 242 22.04 -18.60 19.73
N ALA A 243 21.77 -17.38 20.18
CA ALA A 243 22.25 -16.16 19.53
C ALA A 243 23.78 -16.12 19.44
N VAL A 244 24.48 -16.71 20.42
CA VAL A 244 25.94 -16.84 20.47
C VAL A 244 26.45 -18.07 19.72
N ALA A 245 25.79 -19.23 19.76
CA ALA A 245 26.30 -20.50 19.22
C ALA A 245 26.38 -20.55 17.69
N GLN A 246 25.63 -19.70 17.00
CA GLN A 246 25.66 -19.55 15.54
C GLN A 246 26.93 -18.82 15.03
N THR A 247 27.93 -18.54 15.88
CA THR A 247 29.15 -17.76 15.54
C THR A 247 30.45 -18.57 15.38
N ASN A 248 30.45 -19.90 15.32
CA ASN A 248 31.72 -20.64 15.33
C ASN A 248 32.35 -20.87 13.94
N VAL A 249 33.45 -20.17 13.64
CA VAL A 249 34.70 -20.81 13.20
C VAL A 249 35.91 -20.28 14.01
N THR A 250 36.42 -21.18 14.87
CA THR A 250 37.75 -21.28 15.52
C THR A 250 38.17 -20.41 16.73
N ARG A 251 37.93 -21.01 17.91
CA ARG A 251 38.82 -21.24 19.09
C ARG A 251 39.90 -20.19 19.46
N SER A 252 39.76 -19.66 20.68
CA SER A 252 40.74 -19.90 21.77
C SER A 252 40.06 -19.72 23.13
N THR A 253 40.19 -20.74 23.95
CA THR A 253 39.68 -20.87 25.32
C THR A 253 40.47 -20.03 26.31
N THR A 254 39.82 -19.03 26.92
CA THR A 254 39.96 -18.66 28.34
C THR A 254 38.82 -17.72 28.74
N PHE A 255 37.90 -18.22 29.55
CA PHE A 255 36.87 -17.43 30.22
C PHE A 255 37.49 -16.82 31.48
N ALA A 256 37.73 -15.51 31.49
CA ALA A 256 37.95 -14.73 32.70
C ALA A 256 37.72 -13.23 32.43
N GLY A 257 36.68 -12.68 33.05
CA GLY A 257 36.48 -11.29 33.50
C GLY A 257 36.97 -10.10 32.65
N HIS A 258 36.06 -9.14 32.46
CA HIS A 258 36.22 -7.74 31.99
C HIS A 258 35.94 -7.52 30.49
N PHE A 259 34.91 -6.71 30.22
CA PHE A 259 34.77 -5.96 28.96
C PHE A 259 35.89 -4.91 28.92
N THR A 260 36.79 -4.99 27.93
CA THR A 260 37.78 -3.93 27.66
C THR A 260 38.15 -3.89 26.16
N PRO A 261 38.59 -2.71 25.65
CA PRO A 261 38.48 -2.30 24.25
C PRO A 261 39.57 -2.86 23.32
N TRP A 262 39.22 -2.82 22.04
CA TRP A 262 39.93 -3.29 20.84
C TRP A 262 41.46 -3.12 20.82
N THR A 263 42.16 -4.19 20.45
CA THR A 263 43.54 -4.17 19.94
C THR A 263 43.64 -4.97 18.64
N GLY A 264 43.93 -4.28 17.53
CA GLY A 264 44.76 -4.77 16.44
C GLY A 264 44.19 -5.83 15.47
N MET A 265 43.89 -5.35 14.25
CA MET A 265 43.93 -6.00 12.93
C MET A 265 44.25 -7.51 12.84
N ARG A 266 43.35 -8.26 12.18
CA ARG A 266 43.70 -9.33 11.23
C ARG A 266 42.66 -9.42 10.11
N GLU A 267 43.15 -9.37 8.87
CA GLU A 267 42.43 -9.75 7.66
C GLU A 267 42.12 -11.25 7.67
N THR A 268 40.95 -11.64 7.18
CA THR A 268 40.82 -12.70 6.15
C THR A 268 39.45 -12.62 5.48
N ALA A 269 39.48 -12.73 4.16
CA ALA A 269 38.35 -12.76 3.26
C ALA A 269 37.83 -14.18 3.00
N ALA A 270 36.67 -14.20 2.34
CA ALA A 270 36.13 -15.21 1.41
C ALA A 270 35.18 -16.29 1.95
N GLY A 271 33.99 -16.35 1.32
CA GLY A 271 33.14 -17.54 1.29
C GLY A 271 31.67 -17.28 0.98
N ALA A 272 31.31 -17.05 -0.30
CA ALA A 272 29.95 -17.30 -0.79
C ALA A 272 30.03 -18.10 -2.12
N PRO A 273 29.09 -19.02 -2.39
CA PRO A 273 29.17 -19.95 -3.51
C PRO A 273 28.96 -19.26 -4.86
N ASN A 274 29.63 -19.82 -5.86
CA ASN A 274 29.75 -19.31 -7.21
C ASN A 274 28.72 -20.03 -8.10
N ASP A 275 27.61 -19.35 -8.41
CA ASP A 275 26.57 -19.86 -9.30
C ASP A 275 27.01 -19.55 -10.73
N GLY A 276 27.44 -20.58 -11.47
CA GLY A 276 28.21 -20.47 -12.70
C GLY A 276 27.49 -19.87 -13.91
N PHE A 277 27.38 -18.54 -13.94
CA PHE A 277 27.24 -17.74 -15.16
C PHE A 277 27.89 -16.37 -14.95
N SER A 278 29.22 -16.29 -15.11
CA SER A 278 29.91 -15.00 -15.20
C SER A 278 29.65 -14.39 -16.58
N PRO A 279 29.00 -13.22 -16.70
CA PRO A 279 28.92 -12.54 -17.99
C PRO A 279 30.34 -12.09 -18.41
N PRO A 280 30.72 -12.23 -19.70
CA PRO A 280 31.99 -11.74 -20.19
C PRO A 280 31.84 -10.23 -20.44
N TYR A 281 31.82 -9.45 -19.37
CA TYR A 281 32.19 -8.05 -19.45
C TYR A 281 32.97 -7.71 -18.18
N GLU A 282 34.29 -7.78 -18.27
CA GLU A 282 35.10 -6.97 -17.36
C GLU A 282 34.70 -5.52 -17.63
N ALA A 283 34.15 -4.86 -16.64
CA ALA A 283 33.71 -3.47 -16.71
C ALA A 283 34.93 -2.58 -17.02
N VAL A 284 35.20 -2.36 -18.31
CA VAL A 284 35.99 -1.22 -18.78
C VAL A 284 35.13 0.03 -18.58
N CYS A 285 34.93 0.45 -17.34
CA CYS A 285 34.43 1.78 -17.03
C CYS A 285 35.61 2.62 -16.57
N SER A 286 36.31 3.23 -17.54
CA SER A 286 36.99 4.47 -17.25
C SER A 286 35.93 5.43 -16.69
N LYS A 287 36.10 5.93 -15.46
CA LYS A 287 35.22 7.00 -14.94
C LYS A 287 35.35 8.19 -15.88
N ASN A 288 34.41 8.33 -16.80
CA ASN A 288 34.31 9.52 -17.64
C ASN A 288 34.10 10.72 -16.70
N GLU A 289 34.66 11.86 -17.07
CA GLU A 289 34.48 13.09 -16.29
C GLU A 289 32.98 13.44 -16.21
N LEU A 290 32.52 14.04 -15.11
CA LEU A 290 31.13 14.46 -14.94
C LEU A 290 31.03 15.99 -14.95
N HIS A 291 30.21 16.54 -15.85
CA HIS A 291 29.87 17.97 -15.88
C HIS A 291 28.45 18.18 -15.36
N ILE A 292 28.32 18.93 -14.26
CA ILE A 292 27.03 19.44 -13.78
C ILE A 292 26.79 20.80 -14.43
N VAL A 293 25.77 20.90 -15.25
CA VAL A 293 25.49 22.09 -16.07
C VAL A 293 24.19 22.72 -15.61
N VAL A 294 24.24 24.00 -15.19
CA VAL A 294 23.07 24.78 -14.82
C VAL A 294 22.97 26.06 -15.67
N PRO A 295 22.01 26.16 -16.61
CA PRO A 295 21.73 27.42 -17.31
C PRO A 295 20.85 28.34 -16.47
N PHE A 296 21.22 29.62 -16.39
CA PHE A 296 20.45 30.68 -15.75
C PHE A 296 20.02 31.73 -16.77
N TYR A 297 18.76 32.16 -16.68
CA TYR A 297 18.23 33.30 -17.39
C TYR A 297 17.46 34.19 -16.40
N LYS A 298 18.05 35.32 -16.01
CA LYS A 298 17.59 36.16 -14.89
C LYS A 298 17.37 35.30 -13.62
N LYS A 299 16.48 35.75 -12.73
CA LYS A 299 16.05 35.01 -11.53
C LYS A 299 17.16 34.70 -10.54
N GLU A 300 17.84 35.76 -10.12
CA GLU A 300 18.85 35.72 -9.06
C GLU A 300 18.35 35.07 -7.77
N GLU A 301 17.05 35.13 -7.49
CA GLU A 301 16.41 34.55 -6.30
C GLU A 301 16.49 33.02 -6.23
N LEU A 302 16.71 32.33 -7.36
CA LEU A 302 16.82 30.87 -7.42
C LEU A 302 18.24 30.38 -7.07
N VAL A 303 19.26 31.24 -7.27
CA VAL A 303 20.67 30.88 -7.09
C VAL A 303 20.97 30.34 -5.69
N PRO A 304 20.53 30.99 -4.57
CA PRO A 304 20.89 30.53 -3.23
C PRO A 304 20.36 29.13 -2.90
N GLN A 305 19.14 28.79 -3.33
CA GLN A 305 18.54 27.50 -3.02
C GLN A 305 19.21 26.36 -3.78
N LEU A 306 19.40 26.54 -5.10
CA LEU A 306 20.10 25.56 -5.92
C LEU A 306 21.55 25.37 -5.44
N PHE A 307 22.30 26.47 -5.29
CA PHE A 307 23.68 26.42 -4.85
C PHE A 307 23.81 25.80 -3.46
N GLY A 308 22.94 26.17 -2.53
CA GLY A 308 22.88 25.58 -1.19
C GLY A 308 22.69 24.06 -1.24
N SER A 309 21.83 23.55 -2.15
CA SER A 309 21.62 22.12 -2.33
C SER A 309 22.85 21.40 -2.89
N LEU A 310 23.54 21.99 -3.88
CA LEU A 310 24.77 21.43 -4.43
C LEU A 310 25.91 21.45 -3.41
N ASN A 311 26.02 22.52 -2.61
CA ASN A 311 27.02 22.64 -1.56
C ASN A 311 26.78 21.60 -0.44
N ALA A 312 25.51 21.34 -0.09
CA ALA A 312 25.14 20.31 0.89
C ALA A 312 25.54 18.89 0.46
N ILE A 313 25.67 18.62 -0.85
CA ILE A 313 26.16 17.35 -1.39
C ILE A 313 27.63 17.42 -1.85
N GLY A 314 28.43 18.36 -1.33
CA GLY A 314 29.81 18.59 -1.78
C GLY A 314 30.71 17.35 -1.73
N ASP A 315 30.57 16.50 -0.70
CA ASP A 315 31.31 15.24 -0.60
C ASP A 315 30.95 14.26 -1.74
N GLU A 316 29.71 14.26 -2.20
CA GLU A 316 29.26 13.47 -3.34
C GLU A 316 29.90 13.99 -4.64
N LEU A 317 29.86 15.30 -4.86
CA LEU A 317 30.49 15.94 -6.02
C LEU A 317 31.99 15.64 -6.09
N ARG A 318 32.70 15.74 -4.95
CA ARG A 318 34.13 15.42 -4.84
C ARG A 318 34.41 13.96 -5.22
N ARG A 319 33.64 13.02 -4.65
CA ARG A 319 33.80 11.57 -4.89
C ARG A 319 33.54 11.19 -6.35
N LEU A 320 32.62 11.89 -7.00
CA LEU A 320 32.31 11.72 -8.41
C LEU A 320 33.31 12.43 -9.34
N GLY A 321 34.21 13.26 -8.80
CA GLY A 321 35.11 14.09 -9.61
C GLY A 321 34.35 15.10 -10.48
N ALA A 322 33.20 15.56 -10.00
CA ALA A 322 32.30 16.42 -10.76
C ALA A 322 32.86 17.84 -10.93
N LYS A 323 32.66 18.41 -12.12
CA LYS A 323 32.90 19.83 -12.39
C LYS A 323 31.56 20.54 -12.55
N VAL A 324 31.36 21.62 -11.80
CA VAL A 324 30.09 22.36 -11.76
C VAL A 324 30.22 23.64 -12.58
N PHE A 325 29.32 23.82 -13.54
CA PHE A 325 29.27 24.97 -14.43
C PHE A 325 27.93 25.69 -14.32
N PHE A 326 27.98 26.95 -13.88
CA PHE A 326 26.82 27.84 -13.91
C PHE A 326 26.92 28.76 -15.13
N TYR A 327 25.99 28.63 -16.07
CA TYR A 327 25.97 29.45 -17.27
C TYR A 327 25.04 30.65 -17.08
N ASN A 328 25.58 31.87 -17.15
CA ASN A 328 24.80 33.11 -17.17
C ASN A 328 24.43 33.47 -18.61
N ASP A 329 23.15 33.29 -18.97
CA ASP A 329 22.60 33.66 -20.29
C ASP A 329 21.95 35.05 -20.30
N SER A 330 22.25 35.88 -19.29
CA SER A 330 21.80 37.27 -19.17
C SER A 330 23.00 38.19 -18.91
N PRO A 331 23.94 38.34 -19.88
CA PRO A 331 25.18 39.10 -19.70
C PRO A 331 24.96 40.55 -19.25
N ASP A 332 23.87 41.18 -19.70
CA ASP A 332 23.54 42.57 -19.38
C ASP A 332 22.72 42.73 -18.09
N TYR A 333 22.47 41.65 -17.33
CA TYR A 333 21.64 41.67 -16.12
C TYR A 333 22.49 41.48 -14.86
N ALA A 334 22.94 42.60 -14.30
CA ALA A 334 23.85 42.65 -13.15
C ALA A 334 23.39 41.85 -11.90
N PRO A 335 22.09 41.80 -11.51
CA PRO A 335 21.68 41.06 -10.31
C PRO A 335 22.01 39.56 -10.35
N LEU A 336 21.83 38.91 -11.51
CA LEU A 336 22.17 37.50 -11.66
C LEU A 336 23.69 37.29 -11.59
N GLN A 337 24.47 38.13 -12.28
CA GLN A 337 25.93 38.03 -12.24
C GLN A 337 26.44 38.14 -10.79
N ALA A 338 25.95 39.12 -10.02
CA ALA A 338 26.31 39.30 -8.62
C ALA A 338 25.94 38.09 -7.75
N ALA A 339 24.76 37.49 -7.97
CA ALA A 339 24.33 36.30 -7.23
C ALA A 339 25.17 35.06 -7.54
N LEU A 340 25.63 34.89 -8.79
CA LEU A 340 26.50 33.78 -9.18
C LEU A 340 27.93 33.96 -8.66
N GLU A 341 28.43 35.19 -8.64
CA GLU A 341 29.81 35.50 -8.20
C GLU A 341 30.04 35.30 -6.72
N ILE A 342 29.00 35.30 -5.88
CA ILE A 342 29.12 35.03 -4.44
C ILE A 342 29.13 33.54 -4.07
N CYS A 343 28.76 32.65 -4.99
CA CYS A 343 28.73 31.21 -4.76
C CYS A 343 30.14 30.64 -4.53
N ARG A 344 30.41 30.07 -3.35
CA ARG A 344 31.68 29.41 -3.03
C ARG A 344 31.39 28.11 -2.29
N PHE A 345 31.88 27.00 -2.83
CA PHE A 345 31.75 25.70 -2.16
C PHE A 345 32.59 25.69 -0.89
N ASP A 346 32.06 25.08 0.17
CA ASP A 346 32.78 24.93 1.45
C ASP A 346 34.06 24.12 1.30
N ASP A 347 34.04 23.17 0.36
CA ASP A 347 35.22 22.40 -0.01
C ASP A 347 35.91 23.00 -1.25
N PRO A 348 37.16 23.49 -1.11
CA PRO A 348 37.90 24.07 -2.23
C PRO A 348 38.33 23.05 -3.28
N ALA A 349 38.23 21.74 -3.02
CA ALA A 349 38.55 20.70 -4.01
C ALA A 349 37.48 20.54 -5.11
N ILE A 350 36.28 21.11 -4.93
CA ILE A 350 35.19 21.06 -5.91
C ILE A 350 35.48 22.07 -7.03
N SER A 351 35.58 21.57 -8.26
CA SER A 351 35.76 22.44 -9.43
C SER A 351 34.45 23.14 -9.77
N PHE A 352 34.44 24.48 -9.66
CA PHE A 352 33.28 25.33 -9.93
C PHE A 352 33.66 26.52 -10.81
N GLU A 353 32.87 26.77 -11.86
CA GLU A 353 33.08 27.88 -12.79
C GLU A 353 31.75 28.53 -13.16
N VAL A 354 31.71 29.87 -13.13
CA VAL A 354 30.63 30.67 -13.68
C VAL A 354 31.03 31.09 -15.10
N VAL A 355 30.21 30.74 -16.08
CA VAL A 355 30.44 31.00 -17.50
C VAL A 355 29.39 31.97 -18.02
N THR A 356 29.79 33.20 -18.35
CA THR A 356 28.86 34.18 -18.94
C THR A 356 28.85 34.07 -20.45
N ASN A 357 27.67 34.04 -21.07
CA ASN A 357 27.53 34.10 -22.52
C ASN A 357 27.75 35.54 -23.01
N GLU A 358 28.40 35.72 -24.16
CA GLU A 358 28.62 37.05 -24.75
C GLU A 358 27.30 37.73 -25.16
N ASN A 359 26.31 36.94 -25.54
CA ASN A 359 24.96 37.36 -25.90
C ASN A 359 23.95 36.35 -25.33
N ASN A 360 22.68 36.73 -25.21
CA ASN A 360 21.62 35.77 -24.85
C ASN A 360 21.43 34.73 -25.97
N LEU A 361 21.82 33.48 -25.69
CA LEU A 361 21.74 32.33 -26.60
C LEU A 361 20.43 31.55 -26.45
N GLY A 362 19.63 31.87 -25.44
CA GLY A 362 18.51 31.07 -24.98
C GLY A 362 18.96 29.76 -24.34
N PHE A 363 17.99 29.03 -23.78
CA PHE A 363 18.22 27.75 -23.13
C PHE A 363 18.94 26.73 -24.04
N ILE A 364 18.42 26.52 -25.26
CA ILE A 364 18.99 25.58 -26.23
C ILE A 364 20.43 25.94 -26.59
N GLY A 365 20.70 27.20 -26.92
CA GLY A 365 22.04 27.66 -27.29
C GLY A 365 23.04 27.52 -26.15
N THR A 366 22.62 27.87 -24.92
CA THR A 366 23.42 27.72 -23.70
C THR A 366 23.75 26.25 -23.41
N CYS A 367 22.75 25.36 -23.45
CA CYS A 367 22.96 23.92 -23.28
C CYS A 367 23.91 23.36 -24.35
N ASN A 368 23.74 23.75 -25.62
CA ASN A 368 24.62 23.29 -26.70
C ASN A 368 26.07 23.78 -26.55
N ARG A 369 26.28 24.99 -26.03
CA ARG A 369 27.62 25.49 -25.65
C ARG A 369 28.25 24.59 -24.58
N ALA A 370 27.46 24.21 -23.57
CA ALA A 370 27.91 23.29 -22.52
C ALA A 370 28.20 21.88 -23.07
N PHE A 371 27.37 21.34 -23.96
CA PHE A 371 27.61 20.05 -24.61
C PHE A 371 28.88 20.05 -25.45
N ALA A 372 29.20 21.14 -26.16
CA ALA A 372 30.46 21.26 -26.90
C ALA A 372 31.68 21.19 -25.96
N ARG A 373 31.60 21.82 -24.79
CA ARG A 373 32.65 21.72 -23.75
C ARG A 373 32.76 20.30 -23.20
N ALA A 374 31.63 19.67 -22.87
CA ALA A 374 31.60 18.31 -22.38
C ALA A 374 32.14 17.30 -23.40
N LYS A 375 31.84 17.48 -24.69
CA LYS A 375 32.36 16.68 -25.80
C LYS A 375 33.89 16.74 -25.88
N ALA A 376 34.48 17.93 -25.75
CA ALA A 376 35.94 18.09 -25.73
C ALA A 376 36.60 17.35 -24.54
N ALA A 377 35.91 17.26 -23.41
CA ALA A 377 36.38 16.57 -22.20
C ALA A 377 36.00 15.08 -22.14
N ARG A 378 35.22 14.56 -23.10
CA ARG A 378 34.56 13.23 -23.03
C ARG A 378 33.77 13.06 -21.71
N ALA A 379 33.06 14.11 -21.32
CA ALA A 379 32.34 14.18 -20.07
C ALA A 379 30.86 13.82 -20.22
N GLU A 380 30.35 13.03 -19.28
CA GLU A 380 28.92 12.88 -19.06
C GLU A 380 28.34 14.22 -18.60
N VAL A 381 27.10 14.52 -19.00
CA VAL A 381 26.46 15.79 -18.61
C VAL A 381 25.24 15.49 -17.77
N VAL A 382 25.17 16.05 -16.56
CA VAL A 382 23.90 16.22 -15.83
C VAL A 382 23.45 17.65 -16.03
N LEU A 383 22.38 17.82 -16.81
CA LEU A 383 21.70 19.09 -16.98
C LEU A 383 20.72 19.28 -15.81
N LEU A 384 20.83 20.40 -15.09
CA LEU A 384 19.95 20.78 -13.99
C LEU A 384 19.29 22.12 -14.30
N ASN A 385 17.97 22.21 -14.11
CA ASN A 385 17.29 23.50 -14.10
C ASN A 385 17.68 24.33 -12.87
N SER A 386 17.61 25.65 -13.01
CA SER A 386 17.95 26.58 -11.93
C SER A 386 16.98 26.57 -10.74
N ASP A 387 15.77 26.03 -10.91
CA ASP A 387 14.72 25.91 -9.90
C ASP A 387 14.64 24.50 -9.25
N THR A 388 15.78 23.83 -9.15
CA THR A 388 15.90 22.49 -8.56
C THR A 388 16.62 22.50 -7.21
N ILE A 389 16.32 21.49 -6.40
CA ILE A 389 17.03 21.17 -5.15
C ILE A 389 17.47 19.72 -5.24
N VAL A 390 18.78 19.49 -5.25
CA VAL A 390 19.37 18.15 -5.36
C VAL A 390 19.50 17.54 -3.98
N PHE A 391 18.97 16.32 -3.79
CA PHE A 391 19.09 15.59 -2.53
C PHE A 391 20.29 14.63 -2.56
N PRO A 392 20.87 14.30 -1.39
CA PRO A 392 22.04 13.43 -1.29
C PRO A 392 21.85 12.07 -1.99
N GLY A 393 22.88 11.61 -2.69
CA GLY A 393 22.91 10.32 -3.37
C GLY A 393 22.25 10.32 -4.75
N ALA A 394 21.56 11.41 -5.13
CA ALA A 394 20.86 11.49 -6.41
C ALA A 394 21.82 11.39 -7.60
N LEU A 395 22.96 12.10 -7.56
CA LEU A 395 23.92 12.11 -8.66
C LEU A 395 24.67 10.77 -8.79
N SER A 396 25.01 10.17 -7.66
CA SER A 396 25.67 8.85 -7.62
C SER A 396 24.73 7.79 -8.19
N GLU A 397 23.47 7.76 -7.79
CA GLU A 397 22.50 6.80 -8.30
C GLU A 397 22.21 7.00 -9.79
N ILE A 398 22.12 8.24 -10.25
CA ILE A 398 21.96 8.57 -11.68
C ILE A 398 23.10 7.95 -12.51
N LEU A 399 24.35 8.12 -12.06
CA LEU A 399 25.52 7.57 -12.74
C LEU A 399 25.60 6.05 -12.65
N ASP A 400 25.32 5.48 -11.47
CA ASP A 400 25.28 4.03 -11.29
C ASP A 400 24.27 3.38 -12.23
N VAL A 401 23.05 3.94 -12.32
CA VAL A 401 22.00 3.46 -13.22
C VAL A 401 22.43 3.58 -14.68
N ALA A 402 23.09 4.68 -15.06
CA ALA A 402 23.62 4.86 -16.41
C ALA A 402 24.69 3.82 -16.76
N ALA A 403 25.47 3.36 -15.78
CA ALA A 403 26.53 2.37 -15.97
C ALA A 403 26.01 0.93 -16.06
N LEU A 404 24.74 0.65 -15.71
CA LEU A 404 24.17 -0.71 -15.74
C LEU A 404 24.05 -1.28 -17.17
N ASP A 405 23.85 -0.41 -18.16
CA ASP A 405 23.73 -0.80 -19.56
C ASP A 405 24.35 0.32 -20.43
N PRO A 406 25.32 -0.01 -21.32
CA PRO A 406 25.90 0.94 -22.27
C PRO A 406 24.85 1.71 -23.08
N MET A 407 23.70 1.10 -23.35
CA MET A 407 22.59 1.69 -24.12
C MET A 407 21.64 2.56 -23.29
N ILE A 408 21.80 2.67 -21.97
CA ILE A 408 21.12 3.72 -21.19
C ILE A 408 21.79 5.04 -21.52
N GLY A 409 21.18 5.82 -22.42
CA GLY A 409 21.71 7.11 -22.87
C GLY A 409 21.26 8.29 -22.02
N PHE A 410 20.14 8.11 -21.31
CA PHE A 410 19.48 9.16 -20.53
C PHE A 410 18.99 8.62 -19.19
N VAL A 411 19.23 9.37 -18.12
CA VAL A 411 18.73 9.04 -16.78
C VAL A 411 18.14 10.29 -16.13
N SER A 412 16.87 10.23 -15.73
CA SER A 412 16.25 11.25 -14.88
C SER A 412 16.02 10.71 -13.47
N PRO A 413 16.24 11.50 -12.41
CA PRO A 413 15.80 11.15 -11.07
C PRO A 413 14.27 11.28 -10.94
N ARG A 414 13.72 10.80 -9.83
CA ARG A 414 12.36 11.11 -9.40
C ARG A 414 12.25 12.54 -8.87
N SER A 415 11.03 13.07 -8.85
CA SER A 415 10.73 14.43 -8.39
C SER A 415 9.33 14.56 -7.78
N ASN A 416 9.02 15.71 -7.18
CA ASN A 416 7.69 16.07 -6.69
C ASN A 416 6.73 16.48 -7.81
N ASN A 417 7.24 17.13 -8.88
CA ASN A 417 6.41 17.71 -9.92
C ASN A 417 7.12 17.66 -11.29
N ALA A 418 7.21 16.47 -11.87
CA ALA A 418 7.94 16.20 -13.10
C ALA A 418 7.25 15.19 -14.03
N THR A 419 5.92 15.27 -14.17
CA THR A 419 5.14 14.42 -15.09
C THR A 419 5.39 12.91 -14.89
N ILE A 420 6.09 12.24 -15.81
CA ILE A 420 6.47 10.82 -15.74
C ILE A 420 7.49 10.52 -14.62
N ALA A 421 8.26 11.52 -14.18
CA ALA A 421 9.23 11.37 -13.11
C ALA A 421 8.66 11.71 -11.72
N THR A 422 7.39 12.11 -11.63
CA THR A 422 6.74 12.40 -10.34
C THR A 422 6.66 11.14 -9.47
N LEU A 423 7.08 11.24 -8.20
CA LEU A 423 6.92 10.18 -7.21
C LEU A 423 6.73 10.78 -5.80
N PRO A 424 5.66 10.43 -5.08
CA PRO A 424 4.49 9.67 -5.54
C PRO A 424 3.66 10.45 -6.58
N TYR A 425 2.97 9.76 -7.49
CA TYR A 425 2.08 10.37 -8.49
C TYR A 425 0.90 11.11 -7.88
N SER A 426 0.53 10.79 -6.64
CA SER A 426 -0.45 11.59 -5.89
C SER A 426 -0.07 13.07 -5.77
N PHE A 427 1.21 13.44 -5.93
CA PHE A 427 1.68 14.83 -5.94
C PHE A 427 1.47 15.58 -7.26
N LEU A 428 1.01 14.90 -8.33
CA LEU A 428 0.65 15.60 -9.55
C LEU A 428 -0.32 16.75 -9.24
N ASP A 429 0.00 17.94 -9.75
CA ASP A 429 -0.76 19.18 -9.55
C ASP A 429 -0.86 19.68 -8.09
N GLN A 430 0.00 19.18 -7.18
CA GLN A 430 0.10 19.69 -5.80
C GLN A 430 1.37 20.52 -5.61
N ASP A 431 1.26 21.57 -4.80
CA ASP A 431 2.43 22.29 -4.29
C ASP A 431 2.98 21.53 -3.06
N VAL A 432 4.21 21.05 -3.17
CA VAL A 432 4.85 20.16 -2.21
C VAL A 432 6.21 20.73 -1.86
N THR A 433 6.47 20.96 -0.58
CA THR A 433 7.77 21.45 -0.11
C THR A 433 8.88 20.42 -0.36
N PRO A 434 10.15 20.84 -0.48
CA PRO A 434 11.27 19.91 -0.66
C PRO A 434 11.31 18.79 0.37
N GLN A 435 11.07 19.11 1.65
CA GLN A 435 11.12 18.16 2.77
C GLN A 435 10.00 17.13 2.68
N ARG A 436 8.76 17.57 2.40
CA ARG A 436 7.61 16.67 2.24
C ARG A 436 7.79 15.78 1.02
N GLY A 437 8.33 16.34 -0.07
CA GLY A 437 8.66 15.61 -1.29
C GLY A 437 9.65 14.46 -1.03
N TYR A 438 10.77 14.78 -0.38
CA TYR A 438 11.81 13.80 -0.08
C TYR A 438 11.36 12.74 0.94
N ALA A 439 10.60 13.11 1.97
CA ALA A 439 10.07 12.16 2.95
C ALA A 439 9.16 11.11 2.29
N ALA A 440 8.24 11.54 1.43
CA ALA A 440 7.37 10.63 0.68
C ALA A 440 8.15 9.75 -0.32
N PHE A 441 9.19 10.33 -0.95
CA PHE A 441 10.11 9.58 -1.81
C PHE A 441 10.83 8.46 -1.04
N VAL A 442 11.40 8.74 0.13
CA VAL A 442 12.12 7.74 0.96
C VAL A 442 11.22 6.55 1.32
N GLN A 443 9.93 6.78 1.52
CA GLN A 443 8.96 5.73 1.83
C GLN A 443 8.53 4.93 0.59
N THR A 444 8.38 5.60 -0.55
CA THR A 444 7.84 4.99 -1.77
C THR A 444 8.91 4.28 -2.60
N ALA A 445 10.10 4.89 -2.74
CA ALA A 445 11.19 4.39 -3.57
C ALA A 445 11.60 2.93 -3.25
N PRO A 446 11.68 2.48 -1.98
CA PRO A 446 11.90 1.08 -1.61
C PRO A 446 10.99 0.06 -2.27
N THR A 447 9.75 0.45 -2.55
CA THR A 447 8.74 -0.45 -3.11
C THR A 447 8.89 -0.67 -4.62
N LEU A 448 9.70 0.16 -5.29
CA LEU A 448 9.92 0.14 -6.74
C LEU A 448 11.24 -0.55 -7.11
N PRO A 449 11.37 -1.07 -8.35
CA PRO A 449 12.67 -1.51 -8.87
C PRO A 449 13.67 -0.35 -8.84
N ARG A 450 14.97 -0.64 -8.91
CA ARG A 450 16.02 0.39 -8.87
C ARG A 450 15.84 1.46 -9.96
N TYR A 451 15.41 1.04 -11.15
CA TYR A 451 15.10 1.94 -12.27
C TYR A 451 13.88 1.46 -13.08
N SER A 452 13.26 2.37 -13.82
CA SER A 452 12.14 2.09 -14.73
C SER A 452 12.48 2.55 -16.14
N PHE A 453 12.27 1.72 -17.17
CA PHE A 453 12.37 2.16 -18.56
C PHE A 453 11.24 3.11 -18.92
N VAL A 454 11.56 4.19 -19.60
CA VAL A 454 10.59 5.21 -20.02
C VAL A 454 10.78 5.59 -21.49
N PRO A 455 9.70 5.98 -22.19
CA PRO A 455 9.77 6.39 -23.59
C PRO A 455 10.49 7.73 -23.78
N THR A 456 10.58 8.55 -22.72
CA THR A 456 11.30 9.82 -22.72
C THR A 456 11.81 10.16 -21.32
N ALA A 457 12.73 11.10 -21.22
CA ALA A 457 13.27 11.63 -19.97
C ALA A 457 12.80 13.08 -19.74
N VAL A 458 12.97 13.61 -18.53
CA VAL A 458 12.44 14.94 -18.16
C VAL A 458 13.58 15.93 -17.94
N GLY A 459 13.55 17.05 -18.65
CA GLY A 459 14.67 18.00 -18.72
C GLY A 459 15.00 18.79 -17.44
N PHE A 460 14.24 18.66 -16.35
CA PHE A 460 14.53 19.38 -15.09
C PHE A 460 15.83 18.92 -14.42
N CYS A 461 16.10 17.62 -14.52
CA CYS A 461 17.35 16.98 -14.13
C CYS A 461 17.54 15.78 -15.07
N LEU A 462 18.57 15.84 -15.91
CA LEU A 462 18.77 14.85 -16.96
C LEU A 462 20.26 14.57 -17.15
N LEU A 463 20.66 13.32 -16.90
CA LEU A 463 21.93 12.81 -17.40
C LEU A 463 21.81 12.53 -18.90
N ILE A 464 22.80 12.98 -19.67
CA ILE A 464 22.98 12.67 -21.08
C ILE A 464 24.39 12.07 -21.24
N LYS A 465 24.45 10.86 -21.80
CA LYS A 465 25.75 10.21 -22.02
C LYS A 465 26.62 10.99 -23.01
N TRP A 466 27.93 11.00 -22.80
CA TRP A 466 28.86 11.75 -23.64
C TRP A 466 28.86 11.25 -25.09
N THR A 467 28.70 9.93 -25.27
CA THR A 467 28.56 9.30 -26.58
C THR A 467 27.32 9.79 -27.32
N VAL A 468 26.22 10.04 -26.60
CA VAL A 468 24.96 10.54 -27.18
C VAL A 468 25.15 11.95 -27.74
N HIS A 469 25.60 12.91 -26.92
CA HIS A 469 25.75 14.29 -27.41
C HIS A 469 26.92 14.46 -28.39
N SER A 470 27.90 13.54 -28.35
CA SER A 470 29.03 13.53 -29.29
C SER A 470 28.66 13.05 -30.69
N GLU A 471 27.88 11.96 -30.79
CA GLU A 471 27.52 11.31 -32.05
C GLU A 471 26.20 11.85 -32.62
N LEU A 472 25.22 12.13 -31.76
CA LEU A 472 23.86 12.49 -32.16
C LEU A 472 23.59 13.99 -32.08
N GLY A 473 24.58 14.77 -31.63
CA GLY A 473 24.51 16.21 -31.44
C GLY A 473 23.75 16.62 -30.19
N GLY A 474 23.61 17.94 -30.00
CA GLY A 474 22.84 18.53 -28.91
C GLY A 474 21.36 18.75 -29.25
N PHE A 475 20.75 19.68 -28.52
CA PHE A 475 19.37 20.13 -28.72
C PHE A 475 19.23 20.86 -30.07
N ASP A 476 18.15 20.55 -30.80
CA ASP A 476 17.90 21.15 -32.12
C ASP A 476 17.35 22.59 -31.98
N PRO A 477 17.99 23.61 -32.59
CA PRO A 477 17.52 25.00 -32.56
C PRO A 477 16.11 25.22 -33.14
N VAL A 478 15.54 24.26 -33.88
CA VAL A 478 14.15 24.34 -34.40
C VAL A 478 13.12 24.57 -33.29
N TYR A 479 13.42 24.11 -32.07
CA TYR A 479 12.55 24.26 -30.89
C TYR A 479 12.61 25.67 -30.27
N GLY A 480 13.46 26.56 -30.79
CA GLY A 480 13.48 27.98 -30.46
C GLY A 480 13.81 28.24 -28.98
N THR A 481 12.84 28.77 -28.24
CA THR A 481 13.00 29.11 -26.81
C THR A 481 12.85 27.92 -25.86
N GLY A 482 12.82 26.69 -26.39
CA GLY A 482 12.69 25.43 -25.64
C GLY A 482 11.29 24.80 -25.71
N TYR A 483 11.11 23.72 -24.95
CA TYR A 483 10.04 22.72 -25.01
C TYR A 483 10.16 21.72 -26.19
N ASN A 484 10.26 20.43 -25.88
CA ASN A 484 10.44 19.26 -26.77
C ASN A 484 11.85 19.03 -27.36
N GLU A 485 12.83 19.88 -27.04
CA GLU A 485 14.23 19.67 -27.44
C GLU A 485 14.83 18.39 -26.86
N GLU A 486 14.50 18.08 -25.61
CA GLU A 486 14.94 16.87 -24.92
C GLU A 486 14.23 15.64 -25.47
N ASN A 487 12.92 15.75 -25.75
CA ASN A 487 12.14 14.68 -26.37
C ASN A 487 12.69 14.32 -27.77
N ASP A 488 13.07 15.32 -28.57
CA ASP A 488 13.68 15.10 -29.89
C ASP A 488 15.03 14.39 -29.78
N LEU A 489 15.90 14.82 -28.86
CA LEU A 489 17.20 14.16 -28.66
C LEU A 489 17.03 12.71 -28.16
N VAL A 490 16.12 12.48 -27.21
CA VAL A 490 15.81 11.13 -26.72
C VAL A 490 15.26 10.25 -27.84
N MET A 491 14.33 10.75 -28.66
CA MET A 491 13.79 9.98 -29.79
C MET A 491 14.81 9.71 -30.88
N ARG A 492 15.67 10.70 -31.20
CA ARG A 492 16.79 10.54 -32.13
C ARG A 492 17.73 9.44 -31.68
N ALA A 493 18.09 9.43 -30.39
CA ALA A 493 18.92 8.40 -29.79
C ALA A 493 18.21 7.04 -29.65
N ASN A 494 16.89 7.05 -29.39
CA ASN A 494 16.10 5.83 -29.30
C ASN A 494 16.08 5.05 -30.63
N ARG A 495 16.05 5.74 -31.77
CA ARG A 495 16.19 5.13 -33.11
C ARG A 495 17.55 4.46 -33.32
N CYS A 496 18.57 4.81 -32.53
CA CYS A 496 19.87 4.15 -32.49
C CYS A 496 19.97 3.06 -31.40
N GLY A 497 18.87 2.76 -30.70
CA GLY A 497 18.81 1.75 -29.65
C GLY A 497 19.02 2.27 -28.23
N TYR A 498 19.35 3.56 -28.04
CA TYR A 498 19.49 4.12 -26.69
C TYR A 498 18.15 4.12 -25.93
N ARG A 499 18.24 4.10 -24.60
CA ARG A 499 17.11 4.08 -23.69
C ARG A 499 17.15 5.24 -22.71
N ALA A 500 15.97 5.74 -22.37
CA ALA A 500 15.76 6.61 -21.23
C ALA A 500 15.24 5.79 -20.04
N VAL A 501 15.72 6.12 -18.85
CA VAL A 501 15.30 5.47 -17.61
C VAL A 501 15.04 6.49 -16.50
N LEU A 502 14.15 6.14 -15.58
CA LEU A 502 14.00 6.81 -14.29
C LEU A 502 14.84 6.08 -13.25
N ALA A 503 15.72 6.79 -12.56
CA ALA A 503 16.44 6.28 -11.40
C ALA A 503 15.55 6.40 -10.16
N ASN A 504 14.94 5.30 -9.74
CA ASN A 504 13.92 5.30 -8.69
C ASN A 504 14.51 5.50 -7.28
N ARG A 505 15.84 5.47 -7.15
CA ARG A 505 16.57 5.75 -5.90
C ARG A 505 17.27 7.11 -5.90
N ALA A 506 17.04 7.93 -6.93
CA ALA A 506 17.51 9.31 -7.01
C ALA A 506 16.33 10.28 -6.92
N PHE A 507 16.46 11.34 -6.12
CA PHE A 507 15.43 12.37 -5.99
C PHE A 507 16.00 13.77 -6.18
N VAL A 508 15.36 14.56 -7.03
CA VAL A 508 15.64 15.98 -7.20
C VAL A 508 14.31 16.70 -7.15
N TRP A 509 14.15 17.61 -6.19
CA TRP A 509 12.95 18.41 -6.08
C TRP A 509 12.98 19.53 -7.12
N HIS A 510 11.82 19.82 -7.69
CA HIS A 510 11.63 20.80 -8.74
C HIS A 510 10.49 21.73 -8.34
N MET A 511 10.79 23.03 -8.27
CA MET A 511 9.80 24.05 -7.88
C MET A 511 8.64 24.10 -8.86
N GLY A 512 8.93 23.89 -10.15
CA GLY A 512 7.96 24.01 -11.22
C GLY A 512 7.68 25.46 -11.59
N GLU A 513 7.67 25.74 -12.90
CA GLU A 513 7.19 27.01 -13.48
C GLU A 513 7.95 28.29 -13.09
N GLN A 514 9.15 28.19 -12.48
CA GLN A 514 9.92 29.37 -12.05
C GLN A 514 11.12 29.66 -12.96
N SER A 515 11.92 28.70 -13.43
CA SER A 515 13.08 28.99 -14.31
C SER A 515 12.70 29.68 -15.63
N PHE A 516 11.47 29.50 -16.09
CA PHE A 516 10.81 30.37 -17.06
C PHE A 516 9.64 31.05 -16.35
N ALA A 517 9.75 32.33 -15.96
CA ALA A 517 8.59 33.09 -15.45
C ALA A 517 7.52 33.26 -16.53
N GLU A 518 6.76 32.20 -16.82
CA GLU A 518 5.85 32.16 -17.93
C GLU A 518 4.51 31.58 -17.45
N SER A 519 3.46 32.38 -17.56
CA SER A 519 2.08 31.93 -17.36
C SER A 519 1.84 30.60 -18.10
N SER A 520 0.97 29.71 -17.58
CA SER A 520 0.61 28.43 -18.23
C SER A 520 0.23 28.58 -19.72
N ARG A 521 -0.17 29.80 -20.13
CA ARG A 521 -0.45 30.21 -21.51
C ARG A 521 0.78 30.22 -22.43
N ALA A 522 1.96 30.62 -21.95
CA ALA A 522 3.18 30.71 -22.74
C ALA A 522 3.82 29.32 -22.93
N LYS A 523 3.85 28.48 -21.89
CA LYS A 523 4.16 27.04 -22.01
C LYS A 523 3.23 26.34 -23.02
N ALA A 524 1.92 26.55 -22.91
CA ALA A 524 0.95 25.99 -23.85
C ALA A 524 1.15 26.49 -25.29
N ALA A 525 1.60 27.74 -25.48
CA ALA A 525 1.89 28.28 -26.80
C ALA A 525 3.15 27.65 -27.43
N ARG A 526 4.21 27.44 -26.64
CA ARG A 526 5.42 26.71 -27.08
C ARG A 526 5.09 25.27 -27.44
N GLU A 527 4.32 24.58 -26.60
CA GLU A 527 3.89 23.22 -26.88
C GLU A 527 3.04 23.13 -28.15
N ALA A 528 2.06 24.03 -28.32
CA ALA A 528 1.24 24.08 -29.53
C ALA A 528 2.06 24.32 -30.81
N LYS A 529 3.20 25.03 -30.70
CA LYS A 529 4.13 25.26 -31.81
C LYS A 529 5.06 24.08 -32.07
N ASN A 530 5.60 23.47 -31.01
CA ASN A 530 6.70 22.52 -31.09
C ASN A 530 6.24 21.05 -31.16
N ALA A 531 5.11 20.68 -30.56
CA ALA A 531 4.58 19.31 -30.66
C ALA A 531 4.32 18.85 -32.10
N PRO A 532 3.77 19.67 -33.03
CA PRO A 532 3.64 19.28 -34.44
C PRO A 532 4.98 18.94 -35.10
N VAL A 533 6.06 19.65 -34.75
CA VAL A 533 7.42 19.37 -35.28
C VAL A 533 7.91 18.02 -34.75
N LEU A 534 7.78 17.77 -33.44
CA LEU A 534 8.16 16.50 -32.83
C LEU A 534 7.36 15.33 -33.44
N HIS A 535 6.04 15.45 -33.55
CA HIS A 535 5.18 14.40 -34.10
C HIS A 535 5.43 14.14 -35.58
N ALA A 536 5.77 15.17 -36.36
CA ALA A 536 6.14 14.98 -37.77
C ALA A 536 7.48 14.24 -37.91
N ARG A 537 8.45 14.49 -37.01
CA ARG A 537 9.75 13.81 -37.01
C ARG A 537 9.67 12.38 -36.47
N TYR A 538 8.85 12.17 -35.43
CA TYR A 538 8.68 10.90 -34.72
C TYR A 538 7.20 10.53 -34.58
N PRO A 539 6.55 10.03 -35.65
CA PRO A 539 5.17 9.56 -35.61
C PRO A 539 4.91 8.48 -34.54
N GLU A 540 5.95 7.76 -34.12
CA GLU A 540 5.92 6.74 -33.07
C GLU A 540 5.78 7.32 -31.64
N TYR A 541 6.18 8.57 -31.39
CA TYR A 541 6.26 9.15 -30.05
C TYR A 541 4.93 9.10 -29.27
N PRO A 542 3.77 9.53 -29.82
CA PRO A 542 2.49 9.45 -29.11
C PRO A 542 2.09 8.01 -28.74
N GLN A 543 2.43 7.03 -29.58
CA GLN A 543 2.12 5.62 -29.33
C GLN A 543 3.00 5.04 -28.25
N LEU A 544 4.30 5.39 -28.21
CA LEU A 544 5.21 5.00 -27.13
C LEU A 544 4.75 5.56 -25.78
N ILE A 545 4.37 6.84 -25.73
CA ILE A 545 3.82 7.48 -24.53
C ILE A 545 2.53 6.80 -24.08
N HIS A 546 1.60 6.56 -25.00
CA HIS A 546 0.34 5.87 -24.68
C HIS A 546 0.58 4.45 -24.14
N SER A 547 1.50 3.70 -24.77
CA SER A 547 1.83 2.33 -24.39
C SER A 547 2.47 2.27 -23.01
N TYR A 548 3.34 3.23 -22.68
CA TYR A 548 3.91 3.35 -21.34
C TYR A 548 2.84 3.57 -20.27
N PHE A 549 1.93 4.53 -20.45
CA PHE A 549 0.86 4.80 -19.47
C PHE A 549 -0.19 3.69 -19.38
N ALA A 550 -0.35 2.89 -20.43
CA ALA A 550 -1.20 1.70 -20.43
C ALA A 550 -0.51 0.46 -19.84
N SER A 551 0.82 0.51 -19.65
CA SER A 551 1.62 -0.64 -19.26
C SER A 551 1.27 -1.16 -17.86
N PRO A 552 1.39 -2.48 -17.63
CA PRO A 552 1.33 -3.08 -16.29
C PRO A 552 2.32 -2.42 -15.31
N GLU A 553 3.51 -2.07 -15.77
CA GLU A 553 4.60 -1.47 -14.98
C GLU A 553 4.19 -0.11 -14.40
N PHE A 554 3.65 0.77 -15.25
CA PHE A 554 3.15 2.08 -14.80
C PHE A 554 1.92 1.93 -13.91
N ARG A 555 0.96 1.07 -14.29
CA ARG A 555 -0.24 0.83 -13.48
C ARG A 555 0.12 0.30 -12.09
N ALA A 556 1.06 -0.62 -11.97
CA ALA A 556 1.57 -1.13 -10.71
C ALA A 556 2.25 -0.05 -9.87
N GLU A 557 3.10 0.79 -10.48
CA GLU A 557 3.76 1.93 -9.83
C GLU A 557 2.71 2.88 -9.22
N THR A 558 1.65 3.18 -9.96
CA THR A 558 0.58 4.05 -9.44
C THR A 558 -0.37 3.37 -8.45
N LEU A 559 -0.31 2.05 -8.27
CA LEU A 559 -1.14 1.30 -7.32
C LEU A 559 -0.39 1.06 -6.01
N ILE A 560 0.91 0.75 -6.08
CA ILE A 560 1.71 0.41 -4.90
C ILE A 560 1.78 1.58 -3.90
N GLU A 561 1.70 2.82 -4.39
CA GLU A 561 1.59 4.02 -3.55
C GLU A 561 0.42 3.95 -2.56
N TYR A 562 -0.69 3.32 -2.95
CA TYR A 562 -1.88 3.23 -2.11
C TYR A 562 -1.77 2.13 -1.04
N ALA A 563 -0.78 1.25 -1.12
CA ALA A 563 -0.55 0.22 -0.11
C ALA A 563 -0.14 0.81 1.24
N GLY A 564 0.54 1.96 1.25
CA GLY A 564 0.86 2.73 2.46
C GLY A 564 -0.25 3.67 2.93
N GLY A 565 -1.36 3.78 2.19
CA GLY A 565 -2.39 4.79 2.41
C GLY A 565 -2.06 6.14 1.78
N THR A 566 -3.05 7.03 1.69
CA THR A 566 -2.86 8.39 1.17
C THR A 566 -2.75 9.36 2.35
N ASN A 567 -1.63 10.08 2.48
CA ASN A 567 -1.35 10.94 3.65
C ASN A 567 -1.51 10.22 5.00
N GLY A 568 -1.05 8.96 5.08
CA GLY A 568 -1.17 8.12 6.30
C GLY A 568 -2.57 7.54 6.54
N GLN A 569 -3.55 7.82 5.68
CA GLN A 569 -4.91 7.28 5.80
C GLN A 569 -5.12 6.07 4.90
N LEU A 570 -5.49 4.94 5.52
CA LEU A 570 -5.83 3.71 4.82
C LEU A 570 -7.30 3.72 4.42
N VAL A 571 -7.60 3.36 3.18
CA VAL A 571 -8.98 3.32 2.65
C VAL A 571 -9.30 1.89 2.21
N TYR A 572 -10.27 1.26 2.86
CA TYR A 572 -10.75 -0.08 2.53
C TYR A 572 -12.12 0.04 1.87
N ALA A 573 -12.25 -0.51 0.67
CA ALA A 573 -13.48 -0.43 -0.08
C ALA A 573 -14.20 -1.78 -0.16
N PHE A 574 -15.52 -1.75 -0.03
CA PHE A 574 -16.39 -2.83 -0.48
C PHE A 574 -16.81 -2.58 -1.93
N ASP A 575 -16.66 -3.58 -2.80
CA ASP A 575 -17.21 -3.55 -4.16
C ASP A 575 -18.64 -4.12 -4.17
N PHE A 576 -19.62 -3.22 -4.15
CA PHE A 576 -21.05 -3.51 -4.31
C PHE A 576 -21.55 -3.12 -5.71
N SER A 577 -20.67 -3.09 -6.71
CA SER A 577 -21.03 -2.66 -8.08
C SER A 577 -22.13 -3.50 -8.73
N SER A 578 -22.35 -4.75 -8.28
CA SER A 578 -23.44 -5.63 -8.74
C SER A 578 -24.71 -5.53 -7.90
N PHE A 579 -24.75 -4.69 -6.86
CA PHE A 579 -25.93 -4.55 -6.00
C PHE A 579 -26.98 -3.70 -6.70
N GLY A 580 -28.23 -4.20 -6.69
CA GLY A 580 -29.39 -3.51 -7.23
C GLY A 580 -30.38 -3.04 -6.15
N PRO A 581 -31.41 -2.27 -6.53
CA PRO A 581 -32.46 -1.81 -5.62
C PRO A 581 -33.52 -2.90 -5.39
N TYR A 582 -33.08 -4.07 -4.92
CA TYR A 582 -33.91 -5.22 -4.57
C TYR A 582 -33.19 -6.06 -3.51
N PHE A 583 -33.89 -6.95 -2.81
CA PHE A 583 -33.29 -7.77 -1.73
C PHE A 583 -32.87 -9.16 -2.21
N ASN A 584 -31.76 -9.67 -1.67
CA ASN A 584 -31.37 -11.08 -1.73
C ASN A 584 -30.29 -11.37 -0.65
N GLY A 585 -29.98 -12.65 -0.42
CA GLY A 585 -29.04 -13.06 0.62
C GLY A 585 -27.60 -12.59 0.40
N THR A 586 -27.13 -12.44 -0.84
CA THR A 586 -25.80 -11.87 -1.13
C THR A 586 -25.73 -10.39 -0.74
N PHE A 587 -26.81 -9.65 -0.97
CA PHE A 587 -26.86 -8.23 -0.61
C PHE A 587 -26.95 -8.08 0.90
N GLU A 588 -27.81 -8.88 1.56
CA GLU A 588 -27.88 -8.93 3.02
C GLU A 588 -26.51 -9.23 3.65
N SER A 589 -25.77 -10.22 3.13
CA SER A 589 -24.42 -10.51 3.64
C SER A 589 -23.47 -9.32 3.51
N GLY A 590 -23.51 -8.61 2.37
CA GLY A 590 -22.65 -7.45 2.16
C GLY A 590 -22.99 -6.31 3.11
N ILE A 591 -24.28 -6.00 3.28
CA ILE A 591 -24.74 -4.91 4.15
C ILE A 591 -24.42 -5.22 5.63
N LYS A 592 -24.73 -6.44 6.12
CA LYS A 592 -24.42 -6.83 7.50
C LYS A 592 -22.92 -6.82 7.80
N LEU A 593 -22.10 -7.28 6.85
CA LEU A 593 -20.64 -7.22 6.97
C LEU A 593 -20.12 -5.78 6.97
N LEU A 594 -20.68 -4.89 6.14
CA LEU A 594 -20.34 -3.47 6.13
C LEU A 594 -20.71 -2.78 7.46
N GLU A 595 -21.91 -3.04 7.99
CA GLU A 595 -22.33 -2.49 9.28
C GLU A 595 -21.42 -2.96 10.42
N ALA A 596 -21.02 -4.24 10.41
CA ALA A 596 -20.06 -4.77 11.37
C ALA A 596 -18.65 -4.19 11.18
N ALA A 597 -18.23 -3.94 9.95
CA ALA A 597 -16.97 -3.25 9.65
C ALA A 597 -16.96 -1.84 10.25
N VAL A 598 -18.05 -1.07 10.10
CA VAL A 598 -18.17 0.27 10.71
C VAL A 598 -18.04 0.23 12.23
N ARG A 599 -18.57 -0.81 12.89
CA ARG A 599 -18.45 -0.97 14.34
C ARG A 599 -17.07 -1.42 14.81
N THR A 600 -16.40 -2.27 14.03
CA THR A 600 -15.25 -3.05 14.52
C THR A 600 -13.90 -2.63 13.93
N TRP A 601 -13.85 -2.03 12.74
CA TRP A 601 -12.59 -1.67 12.11
C TRP A 601 -11.94 -0.46 12.78
N PRO A 602 -10.59 -0.35 12.77
CA PRO A 602 -9.89 0.74 13.44
C PRO A 602 -10.30 2.12 12.90
N ARG A 603 -10.44 3.11 13.79
CA ARG A 603 -10.89 4.47 13.45
C ARG A 603 -9.99 5.22 12.45
N HIS A 604 -8.71 4.84 12.33
CA HIS A 604 -7.79 5.43 11.36
C HIS A 604 -8.02 4.92 9.93
N CYS A 605 -8.78 3.83 9.77
CA CYS A 605 -9.18 3.27 8.48
C CYS A 605 -10.49 3.92 8.02
N LYS A 606 -10.49 4.44 6.79
CA LYS A 606 -11.72 4.89 6.12
C LYS A 606 -12.38 3.72 5.41
N ILE A 607 -13.70 3.62 5.54
CA ILE A 607 -14.51 2.65 4.82
C ILE A 607 -15.16 3.33 3.63
N ALA A 608 -15.06 2.70 2.47
CA ALA A 608 -15.69 3.16 1.25
C ALA A 608 -16.49 2.05 0.57
N VAL A 609 -17.42 2.41 -0.32
CA VAL A 609 -18.25 1.44 -1.03
C VAL A 609 -18.43 1.88 -2.48
N TYR A 610 -18.03 1.05 -3.44
CA TYR A 610 -18.37 1.24 -4.85
C TYR A 610 -19.80 0.76 -5.10
N MET A 611 -20.73 1.70 -5.31
CA MET A 611 -22.15 1.37 -5.47
C MET A 611 -22.89 2.41 -6.31
N GLN A 612 -23.79 1.91 -7.16
CA GLN A 612 -24.72 2.76 -7.91
C GLN A 612 -25.64 3.52 -6.95
N LYS A 613 -25.88 4.81 -7.22
CA LYS A 613 -26.69 5.69 -6.34
C LYS A 613 -28.08 5.11 -6.03
N ALA A 614 -28.75 4.52 -7.02
CA ALA A 614 -30.08 3.94 -6.82
C ALA A 614 -30.09 2.78 -5.80
N ALA A 615 -29.07 1.93 -5.83
CA ALA A 615 -28.94 0.85 -4.85
C ALA A 615 -28.54 1.41 -3.48
N TRP A 616 -27.62 2.37 -3.43
CA TRP A 616 -27.21 3.04 -2.20
C TRP A 616 -28.39 3.67 -1.44
N ASP A 617 -29.26 4.39 -2.16
CA ASP A 617 -30.45 5.01 -1.60
C ASP A 617 -31.48 3.95 -1.15
N PHE A 618 -31.66 2.88 -1.92
CA PHE A 618 -32.59 1.78 -1.60
C PHE A 618 -32.21 1.04 -0.32
N HIS A 619 -30.93 0.68 -0.16
CA HIS A 619 -30.42 -0.02 1.03
C HIS A 619 -30.21 0.92 2.24
N GLY A 620 -30.60 2.18 2.15
CA GLY A 620 -30.54 3.13 3.26
C GLY A 620 -29.13 3.50 3.71
N LEU A 621 -28.10 3.24 2.90
CA LEU A 621 -26.70 3.43 3.27
C LEU A 621 -26.32 4.91 3.49
N SER A 622 -27.11 5.84 2.98
CA SER A 622 -26.99 7.28 3.29
C SER A 622 -27.11 7.60 4.79
N ARG A 623 -27.66 6.68 5.60
CA ARG A 623 -27.81 6.84 7.05
C ARG A 623 -26.60 6.31 7.84
N LEU A 624 -25.70 5.57 7.20
CA LEU A 624 -24.56 4.94 7.86
C LEU A 624 -23.41 5.93 7.95
N GLU A 625 -23.13 6.43 9.16
CA GLU A 625 -22.02 7.34 9.41
C GLU A 625 -20.66 6.64 9.23
N GLY A 626 -19.66 7.37 8.74
CA GLY A 626 -18.30 6.84 8.58
C GLY A 626 -18.04 6.05 7.28
N VAL A 627 -19.02 5.97 6.37
CA VAL A 627 -18.87 5.28 5.07
C VAL A 627 -18.99 6.24 3.90
N ALA A 628 -18.02 6.19 2.97
CA ALA A 628 -18.03 6.99 1.74
C ALA A 628 -18.54 6.19 0.53
N ARG A 629 -19.51 6.73 -0.22
CA ARG A 629 -19.90 6.15 -1.52
C ARG A 629 -18.93 6.59 -2.62
N LEU A 630 -18.43 5.63 -3.38
CA LEU A 630 -17.58 5.83 -4.55
C LEU A 630 -18.34 5.46 -5.83
N GLU A 631 -18.04 6.14 -6.93
CA GLU A 631 -18.71 5.89 -8.21
C GLU A 631 -18.20 4.61 -8.90
N VAL A 632 -19.13 3.82 -9.43
CA VAL A 632 -18.79 2.58 -10.14
C VAL A 632 -18.11 2.91 -11.48
N ASP A 633 -18.59 3.94 -12.19
CA ASP A 633 -18.14 4.29 -13.54
C ASP A 633 -17.01 5.35 -13.57
N GLY A 634 -16.49 5.74 -12.39
CA GLY A 634 -15.39 6.71 -12.24
C GLY A 634 -14.00 6.10 -12.51
N GLN A 635 -13.08 6.87 -13.08
CA GLN A 635 -11.74 6.39 -13.46
C GLN A 635 -10.66 6.60 -12.37
N SER A 636 -10.92 7.35 -11.28
CA SER A 636 -9.82 7.94 -10.49
C SER A 636 -9.73 7.56 -9.02
N GLU A 637 -10.75 6.97 -8.41
CA GLU A 637 -10.69 6.67 -6.98
C GLU A 637 -9.98 5.33 -6.78
N LYS A 638 -8.76 5.41 -6.26
CA LYS A 638 -7.96 4.26 -5.83
C LYS A 638 -7.99 4.18 -4.32
N VAL A 639 -7.85 2.97 -3.81
CA VAL A 639 -7.99 2.64 -2.40
C VAL A 639 -6.86 1.71 -1.98
N THR A 640 -6.62 1.60 -0.67
CA THR A 640 -5.59 0.73 -0.12
C THR A 640 -5.90 -0.73 -0.38
N ALA A 641 -7.16 -1.12 -0.19
CA ALA A 641 -7.61 -2.48 -0.43
C ALA A 641 -9.08 -2.49 -0.85
N ILE A 642 -9.47 -3.48 -1.66
CA ILE A 642 -10.86 -3.66 -2.11
C ILE A 642 -11.31 -5.10 -1.87
N VAL A 643 -12.50 -5.28 -1.30
CA VAL A 643 -13.14 -6.59 -1.14
C VAL A 643 -14.45 -6.63 -1.93
N ARG A 644 -14.55 -7.56 -2.88
CA ARG A 644 -15.79 -7.81 -3.61
C ARG A 644 -16.67 -8.78 -2.83
N ILE A 645 -17.94 -8.43 -2.65
CA ILE A 645 -18.94 -9.36 -2.10
C ILE A 645 -19.68 -10.04 -3.25
N GLY A 646 -19.47 -11.35 -3.38
CA GLY A 646 -20.00 -12.17 -4.46
C GLY A 646 -19.02 -12.40 -5.60
N GLN A 647 -19.38 -13.32 -6.49
CA GLN A 647 -18.50 -13.79 -7.56
C GLN A 647 -18.30 -12.71 -8.65
N PRO A 648 -17.12 -12.66 -9.30
CA PRO A 648 -16.91 -11.84 -10.50
C PRO A 648 -17.46 -12.58 -11.73
N PHE A 649 -18.46 -12.01 -12.40
CA PHE A 649 -19.10 -12.63 -13.58
C PHE A 649 -18.66 -12.03 -14.92
N ASP A 650 -18.04 -10.86 -14.90
CA ASP A 650 -17.61 -10.15 -16.10
C ASP A 650 -16.21 -9.53 -15.94
N VAL A 651 -15.59 -9.22 -17.08
CA VAL A 651 -14.23 -8.65 -17.13
C VAL A 651 -14.20 -7.24 -16.54
N ASP A 652 -15.31 -6.49 -16.61
CA ASP A 652 -15.36 -5.13 -16.08
C ASP A 652 -15.31 -5.14 -14.54
N ALA A 653 -15.93 -6.12 -13.89
CA ALA A 653 -15.80 -6.36 -12.45
C ALA A 653 -14.34 -6.59 -12.08
N MET A 654 -13.65 -7.52 -12.76
CA MET A 654 -12.23 -7.75 -12.51
C MET A 654 -11.37 -6.52 -12.81
N SER A 655 -11.66 -5.80 -13.90
CA SER A 655 -10.99 -4.55 -14.26
C SER A 655 -11.07 -3.52 -13.15
N ARG A 656 -12.26 -3.35 -12.54
CA ARG A 656 -12.45 -2.42 -11.42
C ARG A 656 -11.60 -2.81 -10.22
N LEU A 657 -11.56 -4.09 -9.88
CA LEU A 657 -10.79 -4.56 -8.71
C LEU A 657 -9.28 -4.33 -8.91
N VAL A 658 -8.72 -4.87 -10.01
CA VAL A 658 -7.25 -4.89 -10.20
C VAL A 658 -6.66 -3.51 -10.53
N ASN A 659 -7.46 -2.56 -11.02
CA ASN A 659 -6.99 -1.22 -11.36
C ASN A 659 -7.25 -0.17 -10.26
N ARG A 660 -7.95 -0.52 -9.18
CA ARG A 660 -8.30 0.44 -8.11
C ARG A 660 -7.62 0.18 -6.78
N ALA A 661 -7.08 -1.01 -6.57
CA ALA A 661 -6.39 -1.32 -5.32
C ALA A 661 -5.16 -2.21 -5.57
N PRO A 662 -4.07 -2.01 -4.81
CA PRO A 662 -2.96 -2.95 -4.79
C PRO A 662 -3.35 -4.26 -4.10
N VAL A 663 -4.33 -4.23 -3.18
CA VAL A 663 -4.84 -5.42 -2.49
C VAL A 663 -6.28 -5.71 -2.90
N VAL A 664 -6.53 -6.92 -3.41
CA VAL A 664 -7.81 -7.38 -3.94
C VAL A 664 -8.25 -8.64 -3.20
N GLY A 665 -9.35 -8.53 -2.47
CA GLY A 665 -10.08 -9.65 -1.88
C GLY A 665 -11.37 -9.95 -2.65
N ILE A 666 -11.74 -11.22 -2.74
CA ILE A 666 -13.05 -11.65 -3.25
C ILE A 666 -13.69 -12.59 -2.26
N PHE A 667 -14.92 -12.27 -1.87
CA PHE A 667 -15.78 -13.09 -1.05
C PHE A 667 -16.64 -13.98 -1.97
N MET A 668 -16.13 -15.17 -2.27
CA MET A 668 -16.85 -16.16 -3.05
C MET A 668 -17.85 -16.88 -2.17
N LEU A 669 -19.13 -16.77 -2.56
CA LEU A 669 -20.23 -17.30 -1.77
C LEU A 669 -20.57 -18.74 -2.14
N ASP A 670 -20.37 -19.11 -3.40
CA ASP A 670 -20.66 -20.44 -3.94
C ASP A 670 -20.06 -20.66 -5.35
N THR A 671 -20.26 -21.86 -5.91
CA THR A 671 -19.85 -22.26 -7.28
C THR A 671 -21.02 -22.59 -8.21
N ILE A 672 -22.27 -22.23 -7.87
CA ILE A 672 -23.46 -22.75 -8.58
C ILE A 672 -23.49 -22.34 -10.05
N ALA A 673 -23.04 -21.13 -10.35
CA ALA A 673 -23.00 -20.63 -11.72
C ALA A 673 -22.12 -21.51 -12.61
N TYR A 674 -21.02 -22.03 -12.07
CA TYR A 674 -20.11 -22.93 -12.79
C TYR A 674 -20.69 -24.35 -12.88
N ASP A 675 -21.30 -24.84 -11.80
CA ASP A 675 -21.77 -26.23 -11.70
C ASP A 675 -23.07 -26.50 -12.47
N CYS A 676 -23.95 -25.51 -12.60
CA CYS A 676 -25.19 -25.65 -13.36
C CYS A 676 -24.98 -25.33 -14.83
N GLY A 677 -25.07 -26.35 -15.70
CA GLY A 677 -24.78 -26.23 -17.13
C GLY A 677 -25.52 -25.10 -17.88
N TYR A 678 -26.76 -24.77 -17.51
CA TYR A 678 -27.48 -23.65 -18.14
C TYR A 678 -27.09 -22.27 -17.58
N LEU A 679 -26.53 -22.22 -16.36
CA LEU A 679 -25.99 -21.00 -15.75
C LEU A 679 -24.57 -20.74 -16.25
N SER A 680 -23.76 -21.78 -16.43
CA SER A 680 -22.37 -21.65 -16.86
C SER A 680 -22.23 -21.10 -18.28
N LEU A 681 -23.25 -21.26 -19.12
CA LEU A 681 -23.32 -20.63 -20.44
C LEU A 681 -23.42 -19.10 -20.39
N ASN A 682 -23.79 -18.51 -19.24
CA ASN A 682 -23.98 -17.07 -19.10
C ASN A 682 -22.75 -16.33 -18.55
N PHE A 683 -21.62 -17.00 -18.30
CA PHE A 683 -20.37 -16.35 -17.93
C PHE A 683 -19.14 -17.10 -18.42
N ASP A 684 -18.00 -16.40 -18.49
CA ASP A 684 -16.74 -16.98 -18.93
C ASP A 684 -15.91 -17.48 -17.73
N ALA A 685 -15.75 -18.80 -17.61
CA ALA A 685 -15.00 -19.42 -16.52
C ALA A 685 -13.53 -18.96 -16.42
N ARG A 686 -12.94 -18.42 -17.51
CA ARG A 686 -11.57 -17.86 -17.49
C ARG A 686 -11.44 -16.72 -16.49
N ILE A 687 -12.52 -16.01 -16.19
CA ILE A 687 -12.56 -14.94 -15.19
C ILE A 687 -12.28 -15.51 -13.79
N TRP A 688 -12.90 -16.65 -13.44
CA TRP A 688 -12.68 -17.30 -12.15
C TRP A 688 -11.29 -17.92 -12.05
N HIS A 689 -10.81 -18.55 -13.13
CA HIS A 689 -9.42 -19.05 -13.18
C HIS A 689 -8.39 -17.93 -12.97
N PHE A 690 -8.61 -16.76 -13.58
CA PHE A 690 -7.76 -15.60 -13.34
C PHE A 690 -7.86 -15.12 -11.89
N ALA A 691 -9.09 -14.92 -11.39
CA ALA A 691 -9.30 -14.42 -10.04
C ALA A 691 -8.63 -15.32 -8.99
N LEU A 692 -8.90 -16.63 -9.01
CA LEU A 692 -8.40 -17.59 -8.02
C LEU A 692 -6.89 -17.81 -8.08
N ARG A 693 -6.22 -17.42 -9.18
CA ARG A 693 -4.75 -17.50 -9.30
C ARG A 693 -4.03 -16.19 -8.98
N HIS A 694 -4.69 -15.04 -9.10
CA HIS A 694 -4.00 -13.75 -9.15
C HIS A 694 -4.54 -12.66 -8.21
N ILE A 695 -5.64 -12.86 -7.49
CA ILE A 695 -6.05 -11.96 -6.39
C ILE A 695 -5.14 -12.14 -5.17
N ASP A 696 -5.32 -11.32 -4.13
CA ASP A 696 -4.56 -11.46 -2.89
C ASP A 696 -5.27 -12.34 -1.86
N VAL A 697 -6.61 -12.21 -1.77
CA VAL A 697 -7.39 -12.91 -0.74
C VAL A 697 -8.65 -13.54 -1.32
N LEU A 698 -8.83 -14.83 -1.05
CA LEU A 698 -10.08 -15.57 -1.25
C LEU A 698 -10.79 -15.73 0.09
N PHE A 699 -11.92 -15.04 0.24
CA PHE A 699 -12.84 -15.27 1.34
C PHE A 699 -13.94 -16.23 0.94
N THR A 700 -14.34 -17.12 1.86
CA THR A 700 -15.55 -17.94 1.73
C THR A 700 -16.40 -17.86 2.98
N ASN A 701 -17.71 -17.98 2.80
CA ASN A 701 -18.74 -17.89 3.85
C ASN A 701 -18.95 -19.20 4.62
N SER A 702 -18.34 -20.29 4.16
CA SER A 702 -18.40 -21.61 4.77
C SER A 702 -17.17 -22.43 4.38
N ARG A 703 -16.86 -23.46 5.18
CA ARG A 703 -15.88 -24.48 4.81
C ARG A 703 -16.37 -25.26 3.60
N PHE A 704 -17.66 -25.58 3.56
CA PHE A 704 -18.29 -26.22 2.41
C PHE A 704 -17.98 -25.51 1.08
N THR A 705 -18.15 -24.19 1.02
CA THR A 705 -17.86 -23.41 -0.19
C THR A 705 -16.38 -23.46 -0.56
N LEU A 706 -15.48 -23.36 0.41
CA LEU A 706 -14.04 -23.46 0.16
C LEU A 706 -13.67 -24.82 -0.45
N ASP A 707 -14.19 -25.91 0.12
CA ASP A 707 -13.96 -27.26 -0.39
C ASP A 707 -14.51 -27.42 -1.82
N ARG A 708 -15.62 -26.76 -2.16
CA ARG A 708 -16.13 -26.78 -3.55
C ARG A 708 -15.20 -26.05 -4.51
N ILE A 709 -14.62 -24.93 -4.09
CA ILE A 709 -13.68 -24.16 -4.92
C ILE A 709 -12.37 -24.94 -5.11
N THR A 710 -11.77 -25.44 -4.03
CA THR A 710 -10.47 -26.16 -4.08
C THR A 710 -10.53 -27.45 -4.91
N ASN A 711 -11.69 -28.11 -4.93
CA ASN A 711 -11.91 -29.31 -5.76
C ASN A 711 -12.09 -29.01 -7.26
N ARG A 712 -12.26 -27.75 -7.67
CA ARG A 712 -12.55 -27.34 -9.06
C ARG A 712 -11.46 -26.48 -9.68
N PHE A 713 -10.81 -25.67 -8.86
CA PHE A 713 -9.92 -24.62 -9.30
C PHE A 713 -8.58 -24.74 -8.60
N GLU A 714 -7.52 -24.52 -9.37
CA GLU A 714 -6.20 -24.27 -8.83
C GLU A 714 -6.18 -22.86 -8.23
N ILE A 715 -5.84 -22.76 -6.95
CA ILE A 715 -5.67 -21.50 -6.24
C ILE A 715 -4.18 -21.14 -6.26
N GLY A 716 -3.86 -19.89 -6.59
CA GLY A 716 -2.48 -19.44 -6.65
C GLY A 716 -1.80 -19.54 -5.27
N SER A 717 -0.52 -19.93 -5.25
CA SER A 717 0.22 -20.16 -3.99
C SER A 717 0.37 -18.92 -3.10
N ALA A 718 0.25 -17.72 -3.68
CA ALA A 718 0.29 -16.45 -2.97
C ALA A 718 -1.11 -15.96 -2.51
N VAL A 719 -2.19 -16.65 -2.88
CA VAL A 719 -3.56 -16.26 -2.51
C VAL A 719 -3.87 -16.74 -1.10
N ILE A 720 -4.15 -15.80 -0.20
CA ILE A 720 -4.55 -16.11 1.17
C ILE A 720 -5.98 -16.65 1.16
N GLN A 721 -6.18 -17.87 1.66
CA GLN A 721 -7.49 -18.51 1.76
C GLN A 721 -8.05 -18.34 3.18
N LYS A 722 -9.17 -17.63 3.31
CA LYS A 722 -9.81 -17.38 4.61
C LYS A 722 -11.28 -17.79 4.58
N VAL A 723 -11.63 -18.83 5.33
CA VAL A 723 -13.02 -19.06 5.69
C VAL A 723 -13.40 -18.01 6.74
N SER A 724 -14.26 -17.08 6.39
CA SER A 724 -14.88 -16.15 7.32
C SER A 724 -16.38 -16.43 7.30
N ALA A 725 -16.81 -17.30 8.21
CA ALA A 725 -18.20 -17.72 8.27
C ALA A 725 -19.11 -16.51 8.55
N HIS A 726 -20.18 -16.38 7.77
CA HIS A 726 -21.26 -15.47 8.13
C HIS A 726 -21.81 -15.86 9.50
N SER A 727 -22.42 -14.91 10.19
CA SER A 727 -22.86 -15.13 11.56
C SER A 727 -23.88 -16.25 11.70
N LEU A 728 -23.72 -17.12 12.70
CA LEU A 728 -24.72 -18.07 13.17
C LEU A 728 -25.46 -17.56 14.42
N ASP A 729 -25.18 -16.33 14.85
CA ASP A 729 -25.93 -15.66 15.91
C ASP A 729 -27.34 -15.33 15.41
N ILE A 730 -28.30 -16.17 15.77
CA ILE A 730 -29.69 -16.04 15.34
C ILE A 730 -30.31 -14.68 15.75
N THR A 731 -29.78 -14.02 16.79
CA THR A 731 -30.28 -12.72 17.24
C THR A 731 -29.98 -11.59 16.26
N GLU A 732 -29.01 -11.78 15.37
CA GLU A 732 -28.67 -10.84 14.31
C GLU A 732 -29.61 -10.94 13.09
N TYR A 733 -30.56 -11.88 13.09
CA TYR A 733 -31.50 -12.16 11.98
C TYR A 733 -32.97 -11.88 12.31
N GLY A 734 -33.29 -11.60 13.57
CA GLY A 734 -34.64 -11.30 14.02
C GLY A 734 -34.84 -11.53 15.51
N SER A 735 -36.02 -11.17 16.00
CA SER A 735 -36.42 -11.42 17.39
C SER A 735 -37.31 -12.67 17.50
N PRO A 736 -37.28 -13.36 18.65
CA PRO A 736 -38.20 -14.48 18.91
C PRO A 736 -39.66 -14.06 18.76
N SER A 737 -40.44 -14.85 18.04
CA SER A 737 -41.88 -14.69 17.93
C SER A 737 -42.58 -15.85 18.64
N GLU A 738 -43.28 -15.57 19.73
CA GLU A 738 -44.05 -16.59 20.48
C GLU A 738 -45.53 -16.66 20.06
N LYS A 739 -46.10 -15.55 19.58
CA LYS A 739 -47.52 -15.47 19.21
C LYS A 739 -47.68 -15.59 17.69
N ARG A 740 -48.40 -16.63 17.27
CA ARG A 740 -48.89 -16.79 15.89
C ARG A 740 -50.29 -16.20 15.77
N ASP A 741 -50.55 -15.53 14.66
CA ASP A 741 -51.93 -15.26 14.22
C ASP A 741 -52.47 -16.56 13.61
N GLU A 742 -53.32 -17.29 14.35
CA GLU A 742 -53.81 -18.60 13.93
C GLU A 742 -54.57 -18.54 12.60
N ASP A 743 -55.28 -17.44 12.32
CA ASP A 743 -55.99 -17.22 11.05
C ASP A 743 -55.02 -17.00 9.87
N LYS A 744 -53.75 -16.70 10.16
CA LYS A 744 -52.69 -16.47 9.17
C LYS A 744 -51.58 -17.52 9.24
N SER A 745 -51.77 -18.58 10.02
CA SER A 745 -50.85 -19.70 10.19
C SER A 745 -50.64 -20.43 8.87
N HIS A 746 -49.39 -20.73 8.49
CA HIS A 746 -49.06 -21.34 7.20
C HIS A 746 -47.76 -22.14 7.22
N ILE A 747 -47.53 -22.98 6.20
CA ILE A 747 -46.22 -23.54 5.87
C ILE A 747 -45.52 -22.55 4.93
N PHE A 748 -44.33 -22.10 5.30
CA PHE A 748 -43.59 -21.13 4.50
C PHE A 748 -42.49 -21.82 3.68
N VAL A 749 -42.61 -21.82 2.35
CA VAL A 749 -41.58 -22.36 1.45
C VAL A 749 -40.83 -21.21 0.79
N ILE A 750 -39.51 -21.17 0.95
CA ILE A 750 -38.70 -20.03 0.49
C ILE A 750 -37.56 -20.45 -0.43
N GLY A 751 -37.29 -19.63 -1.44
CA GLY A 751 -36.15 -19.75 -2.35
C GLY A 751 -36.24 -18.70 -3.46
N ASN A 752 -35.73 -19.05 -4.65
CA ASN A 752 -35.90 -18.25 -5.85
C ASN A 752 -36.32 -19.14 -7.03
N HIS A 753 -36.54 -18.54 -8.20
CA HIS A 753 -37.09 -19.21 -9.37
C HIS A 753 -36.12 -20.20 -10.06
N PHE A 754 -34.86 -20.28 -9.64
CA PHE A 754 -33.90 -21.20 -10.27
C PHE A 754 -34.19 -22.66 -9.89
N ASN A 755 -33.99 -23.57 -10.85
CA ASN A 755 -34.31 -24.99 -10.69
C ASN A 755 -33.59 -25.64 -9.49
N HIS A 756 -32.35 -25.23 -9.19
CA HIS A 756 -31.60 -25.78 -8.06
C HIS A 756 -32.17 -25.37 -6.69
N LYS A 757 -33.04 -24.35 -6.61
CA LYS A 757 -33.76 -24.01 -5.38
C LYS A 757 -34.98 -24.92 -5.14
N PHE A 758 -35.45 -25.60 -6.19
CA PHE A 758 -36.49 -26.63 -6.12
C PHE A 758 -37.82 -26.23 -5.46
N VAL A 759 -38.13 -24.93 -5.41
CA VAL A 759 -39.31 -24.38 -4.70
C VAL A 759 -40.61 -24.93 -5.27
N ARG A 760 -40.82 -24.82 -6.58
CA ARG A 760 -42.11 -25.18 -7.21
C ARG A 760 -42.48 -26.66 -7.02
N PRO A 761 -41.62 -27.64 -7.35
CA PRO A 761 -41.92 -29.05 -7.09
C PRO A 761 -42.25 -29.34 -5.61
N THR A 762 -41.51 -28.73 -4.68
CA THR A 762 -41.76 -28.89 -3.25
C THR A 762 -43.10 -28.30 -2.82
N VAL A 763 -43.44 -27.09 -3.29
CA VAL A 763 -44.73 -26.46 -2.98
C VAL A 763 -45.90 -27.30 -3.49
N ASP A 764 -45.83 -27.76 -4.74
CA ASP A 764 -46.90 -28.57 -5.35
C ASP A 764 -47.11 -29.88 -4.57
N ALA A 765 -46.02 -30.53 -4.14
CA ALA A 765 -46.09 -31.77 -3.38
C ALA A 765 -46.64 -31.58 -1.95
N ILE A 766 -46.23 -30.52 -1.25
CA ILE A 766 -46.78 -30.19 0.08
C ILE A 766 -48.26 -29.84 -0.04
N ALA A 767 -48.64 -29.04 -1.04
CA ALA A 767 -50.03 -28.63 -1.27
C ALA A 767 -50.95 -29.83 -1.55
N ALA A 768 -50.46 -30.80 -2.33
CA ALA A 768 -51.19 -32.04 -2.59
C ALA A 768 -51.29 -32.94 -1.36
N ALA A 769 -50.22 -33.02 -0.54
CA ALA A 769 -50.17 -33.87 0.64
C ALA A 769 -50.98 -33.32 1.82
N PHE A 770 -51.15 -31.99 1.91
CA PHE A 770 -51.79 -31.28 3.02
C PHE A 770 -52.79 -30.22 2.51
N PRO A 771 -53.93 -30.61 1.92
CA PRO A 771 -54.88 -29.68 1.29
C PRO A 771 -55.56 -28.71 2.27
N GLY A 772 -55.53 -28.99 3.57
CA GLY A 772 -56.06 -28.12 4.63
C GLY A 772 -55.06 -27.10 5.18
N GLU A 773 -53.79 -27.19 4.82
CA GLU A 773 -52.76 -26.25 5.28
C GLU A 773 -52.61 -25.10 4.29
N ARG A 774 -52.53 -23.87 4.79
CA ARG A 774 -52.18 -22.70 3.96
C ARG A 774 -50.68 -22.74 3.68
N ILE A 775 -50.29 -22.45 2.44
CA ILE A 775 -48.89 -22.42 2.03
C ILE A 775 -48.56 -21.04 1.47
N VAL A 776 -47.50 -20.43 1.98
CA VAL A 776 -46.92 -19.20 1.42
C VAL A 776 -45.60 -19.59 0.75
N ALA A 777 -45.46 -19.27 -0.53
CA ALA A 777 -44.31 -19.67 -1.33
C ALA A 777 -43.61 -18.46 -1.94
N VAL A 778 -42.31 -18.30 -1.66
CA VAL A 778 -41.45 -17.29 -2.30
C VAL A 778 -40.52 -17.98 -3.29
N GLY A 779 -40.56 -17.55 -4.55
CA GLY A 779 -39.71 -18.11 -5.61
C GLY A 779 -40.34 -19.26 -6.42
N TYR A 780 -41.66 -19.43 -6.36
CA TYR A 780 -42.38 -20.45 -7.14
C TYR A 780 -42.26 -20.26 -8.68
N GLY A 781 -42.01 -19.03 -9.14
CA GLY A 781 -41.92 -18.65 -10.55
C GLY A 781 -43.07 -17.75 -10.98
N ASP A 782 -43.16 -17.45 -12.27
CA ASP A 782 -44.14 -16.47 -12.81
C ASP A 782 -45.54 -17.06 -13.07
N LYS A 783 -45.71 -18.36 -12.87
CA LYS A 783 -47.00 -19.04 -13.06
C LYS A 783 -47.75 -19.12 -11.73
N PRO A 784 -49.09 -18.93 -11.73
CA PRO A 784 -49.89 -19.19 -10.55
C PRO A 784 -49.82 -20.68 -10.17
N SER A 785 -49.92 -20.97 -8.87
CA SER A 785 -50.05 -22.35 -8.40
C SER A 785 -51.40 -22.93 -8.84
N PRO A 786 -51.47 -24.21 -9.24
CA PRO A 786 -52.73 -24.89 -9.51
C PRO A 786 -53.51 -25.25 -8.23
N HIS A 787 -52.89 -25.09 -7.05
CA HIS A 787 -53.48 -25.42 -5.76
C HIS A 787 -54.10 -24.19 -5.08
N ALA A 788 -55.36 -24.31 -4.65
CA ALA A 788 -56.11 -23.20 -4.07
C ALA A 788 -55.60 -22.74 -2.69
N ASN A 789 -54.84 -23.58 -1.98
CA ASN A 789 -54.25 -23.30 -0.68
C ASN A 789 -52.84 -22.68 -0.75
N VAL A 790 -52.35 -22.32 -1.94
CA VAL A 790 -51.00 -21.77 -2.15
C VAL A 790 -51.05 -20.30 -2.56
N GLU A 791 -50.35 -19.46 -1.80
CA GLU A 791 -50.09 -18.06 -2.12
C GLU A 791 -48.64 -17.89 -2.58
N VAL A 792 -48.46 -17.31 -3.78
CA VAL A 792 -47.15 -17.16 -4.41
C VAL A 792 -46.68 -15.71 -4.38
N PHE A 793 -45.42 -15.51 -4.01
CA PHE A 793 -44.75 -14.22 -4.02
C PHE A 793 -43.43 -14.28 -4.80
N GLN A 794 -43.10 -13.18 -5.47
CA GLN A 794 -41.83 -13.03 -6.17
C GLN A 794 -40.70 -12.69 -5.19
N ALA A 795 -39.53 -13.29 -5.42
CA ALA A 795 -38.33 -13.00 -4.63
C ALA A 795 -37.80 -11.58 -4.90
N GLY A 796 -37.25 -10.93 -3.87
CA GLY A 796 -36.52 -9.67 -3.95
C GLY A 796 -37.33 -8.37 -3.93
N HIS A 797 -38.66 -8.43 -4.00
CA HIS A 797 -39.56 -7.26 -3.95
C HIS A 797 -40.51 -7.28 -2.74
N LEU A 798 -40.23 -8.13 -1.76
CA LEU A 798 -41.00 -8.18 -0.51
C LEU A 798 -40.59 -7.00 0.38
N SER A 799 -41.58 -6.38 1.04
CA SER A 799 -41.30 -5.43 2.11
C SER A 799 -40.80 -6.16 3.36
N ASP A 800 -40.01 -5.49 4.18
CA ASP A 800 -39.52 -6.04 5.46
C ASP A 800 -40.67 -6.51 6.35
N GLU A 801 -41.80 -5.78 6.34
CA GLU A 801 -43.01 -6.15 7.10
C GLU A 801 -43.63 -7.46 6.60
N ALA A 802 -43.68 -7.67 5.27
CA ALA A 802 -44.20 -8.91 4.71
C ALA A 802 -43.25 -10.09 5.00
N PHE A 803 -41.94 -9.87 4.82
CA PHE A 803 -40.92 -10.86 5.12
C PHE A 803 -40.96 -11.30 6.59
N GLU A 804 -41.11 -10.34 7.52
CA GLU A 804 -41.25 -10.62 8.95
C GLU A 804 -42.51 -11.45 9.24
N LYS A 805 -43.66 -11.08 8.67
CA LYS A 805 -44.92 -11.81 8.87
C LYS A 805 -44.89 -13.23 8.31
N PHE A 806 -44.16 -13.48 7.22
CA PHE A 806 -44.03 -14.83 6.65
C PHE A 806 -43.30 -15.77 7.60
N TYR A 807 -42.19 -15.34 8.18
CA TYR A 807 -41.51 -16.18 9.17
C TYR A 807 -42.27 -16.27 10.49
N SER A 808 -42.74 -15.13 11.04
CA SER A 808 -43.36 -15.10 12.37
C SER A 808 -44.67 -15.90 12.45
N ASN A 809 -45.46 -15.96 11.36
CA ASN A 809 -46.69 -16.76 11.31
C ASN A 809 -46.48 -18.18 10.77
N ALA A 810 -45.25 -18.57 10.41
CA ALA A 810 -44.99 -19.91 9.93
C ALA A 810 -45.22 -20.97 11.04
N ARG A 811 -45.84 -22.09 10.67
CA ARG A 811 -45.81 -23.33 11.47
C ARG A 811 -44.48 -24.05 11.30
N ALA A 812 -43.99 -24.07 10.08
CA ALA A 812 -42.67 -24.52 9.70
C ALA A 812 -42.19 -23.73 8.48
N VAL A 813 -40.87 -23.65 8.36
CA VAL A 813 -40.20 -23.14 7.16
C VAL A 813 -39.64 -24.32 6.37
N VAL A 814 -39.77 -24.30 5.06
CA VAL A 814 -39.17 -25.30 4.17
C VAL A 814 -38.23 -24.57 3.21
N PHE A 815 -36.97 -24.98 3.22
CA PHE A 815 -35.94 -24.46 2.33
C PHE A 815 -35.37 -25.59 1.47
N PRO A 816 -35.99 -25.87 0.29
CA PRO A 816 -35.76 -27.12 -0.44
C PRO A 816 -34.58 -27.10 -1.42
N SER A 817 -33.69 -26.12 -1.29
CA SER A 817 -32.56 -25.93 -2.19
C SER A 817 -31.62 -27.14 -2.23
N HIS A 818 -31.31 -27.61 -3.43
CA HIS A 818 -30.28 -28.64 -3.66
C HIS A 818 -28.86 -28.10 -3.46
N TYR A 819 -28.68 -26.79 -3.65
CA TYR A 819 -27.38 -26.17 -3.55
C TYR A 819 -27.50 -24.72 -3.05
N GLU A 820 -26.68 -24.40 -2.06
CA GLU A 820 -26.52 -23.09 -1.45
C GLU A 820 -25.05 -22.86 -1.08
N GLY A 821 -24.70 -21.61 -0.85
CA GLY A 821 -23.41 -21.21 -0.29
C GLY A 821 -23.40 -20.99 1.23
N PHE A 822 -24.57 -20.67 1.82
CA PHE A 822 -24.71 -20.44 3.27
C PHE A 822 -26.06 -20.94 3.81
N GLY A 823 -27.15 -20.20 3.55
CA GLY A 823 -28.50 -20.59 3.95
C GLY A 823 -29.19 -19.68 4.96
N PHE A 824 -29.20 -18.36 4.69
CA PHE A 824 -29.92 -17.34 5.48
C PHE A 824 -31.33 -17.76 5.96
N PRO A 825 -32.16 -18.44 5.15
CA PRO A 825 -33.48 -18.88 5.61
C PRO A 825 -33.49 -19.74 6.88
N VAL A 826 -32.42 -20.51 7.14
CA VAL A 826 -32.24 -21.29 8.37
C VAL A 826 -32.19 -20.36 9.57
N LEU A 827 -31.32 -19.36 9.52
CA LEU A 827 -31.11 -18.45 10.65
C LEU A 827 -32.33 -17.55 10.90
N HIS A 828 -33.00 -17.08 9.83
CA HIS A 828 -34.26 -16.34 10.00
C HIS A 828 -35.37 -17.17 10.66
N ALA A 829 -35.47 -18.47 10.35
CA ALA A 829 -36.44 -19.38 10.94
C ALA A 829 -36.15 -19.61 12.43
N LEU A 830 -34.89 -19.96 12.76
CA LEU A 830 -34.47 -20.20 14.13
C LEU A 830 -34.62 -18.94 15.01
N ALA A 831 -34.26 -17.76 14.49
CA ALA A 831 -34.44 -16.49 15.18
C ALA A 831 -35.88 -16.24 15.64
N ARG A 832 -36.87 -16.74 14.88
CA ARG A 832 -38.31 -16.60 15.15
C ARG A 832 -38.92 -17.86 15.78
N ARG A 833 -38.07 -18.81 16.21
CA ARG A 833 -38.47 -20.07 16.84
C ARG A 833 -39.40 -20.91 15.97
N ARG A 834 -39.06 -21.04 14.69
CA ARG A 834 -39.78 -21.87 13.72
C ARG A 834 -38.94 -23.10 13.36
N PRO A 835 -39.49 -24.32 13.41
CA PRO A 835 -38.79 -25.48 12.87
C PRO A 835 -38.58 -25.29 11.37
N ILE A 836 -37.40 -25.68 10.88
CA ILE A 836 -37.04 -25.56 9.46
C ILE A 836 -36.64 -26.91 8.89
N TYR A 837 -37.18 -27.20 7.70
CA TYR A 837 -36.84 -28.37 6.92
C TYR A 837 -35.91 -27.97 5.78
N VAL A 838 -34.74 -28.60 5.72
CA VAL A 838 -33.69 -28.36 4.71
C VAL A 838 -33.25 -29.67 4.08
N ARG A 839 -32.73 -29.61 2.85
CA ARG A 839 -32.13 -30.79 2.25
C ARG A 839 -30.89 -31.23 3.03
N ASP A 840 -30.64 -32.53 3.13
CA ASP A 840 -29.42 -33.02 3.76
C ASP A 840 -28.18 -32.63 2.92
N SER A 841 -27.35 -31.73 3.44
CA SER A 841 -26.10 -31.32 2.81
C SER A 841 -25.03 -31.01 3.85
N ALA A 842 -23.77 -31.12 3.45
CA ALA A 842 -22.64 -30.78 4.30
C ALA A 842 -22.69 -29.32 4.81
N LEU A 843 -23.21 -28.39 4.00
CA LEU A 843 -23.40 -27.00 4.40
C LEU A 843 -24.42 -26.85 5.54
N TYR A 844 -25.59 -27.48 5.43
CA TYR A 844 -26.60 -27.33 6.48
C TYR A 844 -26.20 -28.06 7.77
N ARG A 845 -25.42 -29.15 7.66
CA ARG A 845 -24.78 -29.79 8.82
C ARG A 845 -23.72 -28.88 9.46
N GLU A 846 -22.95 -28.14 8.65
CA GLU A 846 -22.01 -27.11 9.14
C GLU A 846 -22.76 -26.00 9.90
N LEU A 847 -23.88 -25.50 9.38
CA LEU A 847 -24.72 -24.51 10.08
C LEU A 847 -25.30 -25.07 11.39
N ALA A 848 -25.85 -26.28 11.36
CA ALA A 848 -26.44 -26.92 12.54
C ALA A 848 -25.42 -27.17 13.65
N ALA A 849 -24.13 -27.34 13.31
CA ALA A 849 -23.08 -27.52 14.31
C ALA A 849 -22.79 -26.25 15.14
N GLY A 850 -23.15 -25.06 14.63
CA GLY A 850 -22.84 -23.78 15.31
C GLY A 850 -24.04 -22.90 15.66
N ALA A 851 -25.22 -23.12 15.07
CA ALA A 851 -26.41 -22.34 15.33
C ALA A 851 -27.17 -22.80 16.59
N GLU A 852 -27.74 -21.85 17.31
CA GLU A 852 -28.69 -22.13 18.40
C GLU A 852 -29.99 -22.72 17.85
N GLY A 853 -30.50 -23.77 18.51
CA GLY A 853 -31.73 -24.45 18.09
C GLY A 853 -31.53 -25.43 16.94
N ALA A 854 -30.33 -26.00 16.79
CA ALA A 854 -29.99 -26.99 15.77
C ALA A 854 -30.94 -28.21 15.75
N GLU A 855 -31.52 -28.58 16.89
CA GLU A 855 -32.52 -29.65 17.00
C GLU A 855 -33.85 -29.34 16.29
N ASN A 856 -34.03 -28.11 15.82
CA ASN A 856 -35.15 -27.65 14.99
C ASN A 856 -34.79 -27.55 13.50
N ILE A 857 -33.60 -28.01 13.10
CA ILE A 857 -33.20 -28.16 11.69
C ILE A 857 -33.44 -29.62 11.30
N HIS A 858 -34.48 -29.83 10.50
CA HIS A 858 -34.90 -31.14 10.01
C HIS A 858 -34.29 -31.39 8.64
N PHE A 859 -33.59 -32.52 8.48
CA PHE A 859 -32.91 -32.87 7.24
C PHE A 859 -33.75 -33.86 6.43
N PHE A 860 -33.89 -33.62 5.12
CA PHE A 860 -34.56 -34.54 4.21
C PHE A 860 -33.75 -34.78 2.92
N CYS A 861 -33.81 -35.98 2.35
CA CYS A 861 -33.13 -36.29 1.08
C CYS A 861 -34.08 -36.15 -0.12
N THR A 862 -35.34 -36.49 0.05
CA THR A 862 -36.37 -36.47 -0.99
C THR A 862 -37.63 -35.71 -0.53
N ILE A 863 -38.52 -35.37 -1.46
CA ILE A 863 -39.81 -34.73 -1.10
C ILE A 863 -40.67 -35.72 -0.30
N GLU A 864 -40.55 -37.01 -0.59
CA GLU A 864 -41.21 -38.08 0.13
C GLU A 864 -40.75 -38.12 1.59
N ASP A 865 -39.44 -38.02 1.85
CA ASP A 865 -38.91 -37.95 3.22
C ASP A 865 -39.46 -36.73 3.97
N LEU A 866 -39.49 -35.57 3.30
CA LEU A 866 -40.05 -34.34 3.87
C LEU A 866 -41.52 -34.50 4.26
N ILE A 867 -42.34 -35.08 3.38
CA ILE A 867 -43.77 -35.30 3.66
C ILE A 867 -43.95 -36.33 4.77
N SER A 868 -43.14 -37.40 4.81
CA SER A 868 -43.18 -38.40 5.89
C SER A 868 -42.84 -37.77 7.23
N ASP A 869 -41.77 -36.98 7.30
CA ASP A 869 -41.32 -36.32 8.53
C ASP A 869 -42.39 -35.36 9.07
N ILE A 870 -42.99 -34.53 8.21
CA ILE A 870 -44.09 -33.63 8.60
C ILE A 870 -45.31 -34.41 9.12
N ARG A 871 -45.63 -35.58 8.53
CA ARG A 871 -46.76 -36.42 8.97
C ARG A 871 -46.50 -37.12 10.30
N GLU A 872 -45.31 -37.65 10.48
CA GLU A 872 -44.95 -38.51 11.62
C GLU A 872 -44.57 -37.68 12.85
N ASN A 873 -43.76 -36.63 12.67
CA ASN A 873 -43.19 -35.86 13.77
C ASN A 873 -43.89 -34.51 13.99
N GLY A 874 -44.73 -34.08 13.05
CA GLY A 874 -45.41 -32.79 13.10
C GLY A 874 -44.45 -31.60 12.95
N MET A 875 -45.00 -30.39 13.06
CA MET A 875 -44.26 -29.11 12.91
C MET A 875 -44.14 -28.41 14.26
N HIS A 876 -43.30 -28.94 15.15
CA HIS A 876 -43.18 -28.47 16.53
C HIS A 876 -41.79 -27.88 16.81
N TRP A 877 -41.78 -26.70 17.45
CA TRP A 877 -40.55 -26.10 17.97
C TRP A 877 -40.14 -26.78 19.27
N LYS A 878 -38.86 -27.14 19.38
CA LYS A 878 -38.19 -27.62 20.58
C LYS A 878 -37.35 -26.48 21.15
N THR A 879 -37.46 -26.25 22.45
CA THR A 879 -36.67 -25.22 23.13
C THR A 879 -35.19 -25.63 23.14
N PRO A 880 -34.27 -24.76 22.68
CA PRO A 880 -32.84 -25.07 22.67
C PRO A 880 -32.26 -25.30 24.07
N GLU A 881 -31.41 -26.33 24.18
CA GLU A 881 -30.68 -26.66 25.41
C GLU A 881 -29.32 -25.96 25.50
N THR A 882 -28.78 -25.54 24.36
CA THR A 882 -27.46 -24.91 24.25
C THR A 882 -27.59 -23.50 23.69
N THR A 883 -26.71 -22.62 24.15
CA THR A 883 -26.54 -21.29 23.57
C THR A 883 -25.65 -21.39 22.34
N GLY A 884 -26.07 -20.81 21.21
CA GLY A 884 -25.26 -20.76 20.00
C GLY A 884 -24.23 -19.63 19.99
N GLU A 885 -23.64 -19.41 18.82
CA GLU A 885 -22.74 -18.29 18.55
C GLU A 885 -23.34 -16.93 18.97
N ARG A 886 -22.47 -15.98 19.35
CA ARG A 886 -22.82 -14.55 19.51
C ARG A 886 -21.86 -13.63 18.77
N GLY A 887 -22.38 -12.57 18.16
CA GLY A 887 -21.59 -11.51 17.51
C GLY A 887 -20.79 -11.96 16.29
N GLY A 888 -21.37 -12.84 15.47
CA GLY A 888 -20.66 -13.46 14.34
C GLY A 888 -20.30 -12.50 13.22
N TRP A 889 -21.13 -11.47 12.97
CA TRP A 889 -20.79 -10.45 11.96
C TRP A 889 -19.61 -9.59 12.40
N ASP A 890 -19.52 -9.25 13.69
CA ASP A 890 -18.38 -8.52 14.26
C ASP A 890 -17.08 -9.35 14.18
N ARG A 891 -17.15 -10.67 14.42
CA ARG A 891 -16.02 -11.57 14.16
C ARG A 891 -15.63 -11.53 12.67
N SER A 892 -16.58 -11.78 11.78
CA SER A 892 -16.31 -11.84 10.33
C SER A 892 -15.69 -10.55 9.81
N ALA A 893 -16.18 -9.39 10.25
CA ALA A 893 -15.61 -8.10 9.91
C ALA A 893 -14.14 -7.98 10.36
N ARG A 894 -13.80 -8.38 11.60
CA ARG A 894 -12.41 -8.36 12.09
C ARG A 894 -11.50 -9.31 11.30
N GLU A 895 -12.00 -10.49 10.95
CA GLU A 895 -11.27 -11.47 10.13
C GLU A 895 -10.98 -10.94 8.73
N VAL A 896 -11.97 -10.34 8.07
CA VAL A 896 -11.79 -9.72 6.74
C VAL A 896 -10.74 -8.62 6.82
N PHE A 897 -10.82 -7.73 7.81
CA PHE A 897 -9.83 -6.67 7.99
C PHE A 897 -8.42 -7.22 8.23
N ALA A 898 -8.26 -8.15 9.18
CA ALA A 898 -6.96 -8.71 9.53
C ALA A 898 -6.29 -9.41 8.33
N THR A 899 -7.07 -10.16 7.54
CA THR A 899 -6.56 -10.86 6.35
C THR A 899 -6.19 -9.89 5.23
N MET A 900 -6.98 -8.83 5.02
CA MET A 900 -6.65 -7.77 4.07
C MET A 900 -5.38 -7.01 4.49
N GLU A 901 -5.15 -6.83 5.79
CA GLU A 901 -3.92 -6.24 6.32
C GLU A 901 -2.68 -7.13 6.12
N GLU A 902 -2.83 -8.43 6.30
CA GLU A 902 -1.77 -9.40 5.98
C GLU A 902 -1.37 -9.31 4.50
N ALA A 903 -2.35 -9.31 3.59
CA ALA A 903 -2.12 -9.12 2.16
C ALA A 903 -1.45 -7.77 1.86
N ARG A 904 -1.87 -6.69 2.52
CA ARG A 904 -1.29 -5.35 2.33
C ARG A 904 0.18 -5.28 2.73
N ARG A 905 0.60 -5.98 3.78
CA ARG A 905 2.01 -6.01 4.22
C ARG A 905 2.91 -6.82 3.27
N THR A 906 2.32 -7.76 2.54
CA THR A 906 3.04 -8.66 1.63
C THR A 906 3.00 -8.23 0.17
N VAL A 907 2.18 -7.24 -0.20
CA VAL A 907 2.12 -6.72 -1.57
C VAL A 907 3.49 -6.21 -2.04
N ARG A 908 3.84 -6.51 -3.29
CA ARG A 908 5.10 -6.13 -3.92
C ARG A 908 4.83 -5.61 -5.33
N TYR A 909 5.70 -4.72 -5.82
CA TYR A 909 5.59 -4.20 -7.19
C TYR A 909 5.56 -5.31 -8.24
N GLY A 910 6.44 -6.31 -8.14
CA GLY A 910 6.51 -7.40 -9.12
C GLY A 910 5.22 -8.21 -9.23
N THR A 911 4.59 -8.54 -8.09
CA THR A 911 3.33 -9.31 -8.09
C THR A 911 2.17 -8.51 -8.67
N LEU A 912 2.15 -7.18 -8.48
CA LEU A 912 1.19 -6.29 -9.13
C LEU A 912 1.37 -6.24 -10.65
N VAL A 913 2.61 -6.11 -11.13
CA VAL A 913 2.92 -6.13 -12.58
C VAL A 913 2.43 -7.42 -13.20
N ASP A 914 2.73 -8.57 -12.59
CA ASP A 914 2.32 -9.86 -13.12
C ASP A 914 0.80 -10.01 -13.15
N ARG A 915 0.09 -9.64 -12.07
CA ARG A 915 -1.38 -9.63 -12.04
C ARG A 915 -1.98 -8.80 -13.17
N LEU A 916 -1.48 -7.58 -13.37
CA LEU A 916 -1.98 -6.66 -14.40
C LEU A 916 -1.69 -7.18 -15.80
N ARG A 917 -0.51 -7.79 -16.02
CA ARG A 917 -0.14 -8.42 -17.30
C ARG A 917 -1.03 -9.62 -17.61
N GLN A 918 -1.28 -10.48 -16.63
CA GLN A 918 -2.21 -11.61 -16.77
C GLN A 918 -3.65 -11.14 -17.01
N PHE A 919 -4.06 -10.04 -16.38
CA PHE A 919 -5.37 -9.44 -16.62
C PHE A 919 -5.52 -8.91 -18.06
N ASP A 920 -4.49 -8.25 -18.58
CA ASP A 920 -4.51 -7.74 -19.96
C ASP A 920 -4.61 -8.90 -20.97
N GLN A 921 -3.93 -10.02 -20.71
CA GLN A 921 -4.06 -11.25 -21.50
C GLN A 921 -5.48 -11.83 -21.44
N LEU A 922 -6.08 -11.92 -20.25
CA LEU A 922 -7.47 -12.35 -20.08
C LEU A 922 -8.43 -11.47 -20.91
N ARG A 923 -8.26 -10.15 -20.80
CA ARG A 923 -9.11 -9.18 -21.51
C ARG A 923 -9.00 -9.33 -23.02
N LEU A 924 -7.81 -9.54 -23.56
CA LEU A 924 -7.60 -9.83 -24.98
C LEU A 924 -8.24 -11.16 -25.40
N ALA A 925 -8.08 -12.22 -24.59
CA ALA A 925 -8.63 -13.54 -24.88
C ALA A 925 -10.18 -13.56 -24.89
N ILE A 926 -10.81 -12.72 -24.07
CA ILE A 926 -12.27 -12.56 -24.04
C ILE A 926 -12.75 -11.64 -25.18
N SER A 927 -11.99 -10.59 -25.50
CA SER A 927 -12.35 -9.65 -26.58
C SER A 927 -12.10 -10.20 -27.99
N GLY A 928 -11.13 -11.10 -28.15
CA GLY A 928 -10.73 -11.71 -29.42
C GLY A 928 -11.44 -13.03 -29.75
N GLY A 929 -12.12 -13.65 -28.79
CA GLY A 929 -12.99 -14.81 -29.01
C GLY A 929 -14.37 -14.33 -29.48
N GLY A 930 -14.74 -14.61 -30.72
CA GLY A 930 -16.01 -14.18 -31.31
C GLY A 930 -17.23 -14.49 -30.42
N THR A 931 -18.06 -13.47 -30.22
CA THR A 931 -19.50 -13.51 -29.90
C THR A 931 -20.01 -14.63 -28.99
N VAL A 932 -20.12 -14.34 -27.69
CA VAL A 932 -21.38 -14.59 -27.00
C VAL A 932 -22.21 -13.31 -27.16
N ALA A 933 -23.28 -13.39 -27.96
CA ALA A 933 -24.14 -12.25 -28.20
C ALA A 933 -24.72 -11.74 -26.87
N PRO A 934 -24.56 -10.45 -26.52
CA PRO A 934 -25.39 -9.84 -25.50
C PRO A 934 -26.84 -9.82 -26.01
N THR A 935 -27.78 -10.22 -25.16
CA THR A 935 -29.22 -10.12 -25.41
C THR A 935 -29.57 -8.72 -25.95
N PRO A 936 -30.45 -8.58 -26.97
CA PRO A 936 -30.61 -7.31 -27.69
C PRO A 936 -31.30 -6.27 -26.80
N GLY A 937 -30.50 -5.39 -26.19
CA GLY A 937 -31.03 -4.30 -25.38
C GLY A 937 -30.07 -3.17 -25.01
N LYS A 938 -28.75 -3.29 -25.21
CA LYS A 938 -27.78 -2.29 -24.71
C LYS A 938 -26.58 -2.00 -25.60
N TRP A 939 -26.76 -1.86 -26.92
CA TRP A 939 -25.68 -1.42 -27.81
C TRP A 939 -26.12 -0.35 -28.82
N VAL A 940 -26.46 0.85 -28.34
CA VAL A 940 -26.33 2.09 -29.13
C VAL A 940 -25.89 3.22 -28.19
N GLY A 941 -24.59 3.50 -28.15
CA GLY A 941 -24.08 4.76 -27.58
C GLY A 941 -22.85 4.64 -26.71
N MET A 942 -21.76 4.01 -27.18
CA MET A 942 -20.46 4.14 -26.49
C MET A 942 -19.29 3.79 -27.42
N ARG A 943 -19.10 4.60 -28.47
CA ARG A 943 -17.79 4.77 -29.12
C ARG A 943 -17.67 6.22 -29.57
N VAL A 944 -16.57 6.87 -29.16
CA VAL A 944 -15.93 8.12 -29.65
C VAL A 944 -15.72 9.27 -28.63
N GLU A 945 -16.33 9.34 -27.45
CA GLU A 945 -16.27 10.61 -26.68
C GLU A 945 -15.04 10.84 -25.75
N ALA A 946 -14.31 9.83 -25.27
CA ALA A 946 -13.23 10.06 -24.29
C ALA A 946 -11.95 10.70 -24.88
N GLY A 947 -11.74 10.65 -26.20
CA GLY A 947 -10.61 11.31 -26.88
C GLY A 947 -10.85 12.78 -27.21
N VAL A 948 -12.11 13.23 -27.19
CA VAL A 948 -12.49 14.61 -27.57
C VAL A 948 -12.54 15.53 -26.35
N GLU A 949 -12.84 15.02 -25.15
CA GLU A 949 -12.81 15.81 -23.92
C GLU A 949 -11.41 16.23 -23.48
N ARG A 950 -10.38 15.44 -23.79
CA ARG A 950 -8.98 15.80 -23.50
C ARG A 950 -8.48 16.94 -24.40
N VAL A 951 -9.00 17.04 -25.63
CA VAL A 951 -8.72 18.14 -26.57
C VAL A 951 -9.44 19.45 -26.18
N LEU A 952 -10.47 19.38 -25.33
CA LEU A 952 -11.26 20.54 -24.90
C LEU A 952 -10.70 21.30 -23.68
N ARG A 953 -9.58 20.85 -23.11
CA ARG A 953 -8.88 21.55 -22.01
C ARG A 953 -7.79 22.54 -22.47
N VAL A 954 -7.58 22.71 -23.78
CA VAL A 954 -6.68 23.74 -24.32
C VAL A 954 -7.44 25.06 -24.49
N PRO A 955 -7.04 26.16 -23.81
CA PRO A 955 -7.72 27.45 -23.93
C PRO A 955 -7.56 28.02 -25.36
N GLY A 956 -8.65 28.04 -26.15
CA GLY A 956 -8.70 28.69 -27.47
C GLY A 956 -9.41 27.91 -28.58
N MET A 957 -9.69 26.61 -28.43
CA MET A 957 -10.27 25.78 -29.51
C MET A 957 -11.81 25.70 -29.55
N LYS A 958 -12.53 26.43 -28.69
CA LYS A 958 -14.01 26.47 -28.65
C LYS A 958 -14.69 26.85 -30.00
N PRO A 959 -14.13 27.75 -30.85
CA PRO A 959 -14.76 28.08 -32.13
C PRO A 959 -14.64 26.97 -33.19
N LEU A 960 -13.52 26.22 -33.17
CA LEU A 960 -13.24 25.17 -34.16
C LEU A 960 -14.06 23.90 -33.87
N ALA A 961 -14.17 23.51 -32.60
CA ALA A 961 -14.99 22.39 -32.15
C ALA A 961 -16.49 22.60 -32.48
N ARG A 962 -16.99 23.84 -32.35
CA ARG A 962 -18.36 24.20 -32.74
C ARG A 962 -18.59 24.12 -34.25
N ARG A 963 -17.58 24.39 -35.09
CA ARG A 963 -17.67 24.22 -36.56
C ARG A 963 -17.67 22.73 -36.95
N CYS A 964 -16.80 21.91 -36.36
CA CYS A 964 -16.77 20.47 -36.61
C CYS A 964 -18.06 19.77 -36.15
N TRP A 965 -18.61 20.17 -35.00
CA TRP A 965 -19.89 19.63 -34.49
C TRP A 965 -21.09 19.99 -35.38
N ARG A 966 -21.14 21.22 -35.92
CA ARG A 966 -22.18 21.63 -36.90
C ARG A 966 -22.04 20.89 -38.23
N PHE A 967 -20.82 20.56 -38.66
CA PHE A 967 -20.57 19.78 -39.88
C PHE A 967 -20.97 18.31 -39.71
N ALA A 968 -20.60 17.68 -38.58
CA ALA A 968 -21.01 16.31 -38.24
C ALA A 968 -22.54 16.17 -38.10
N ARG A 969 -23.22 17.17 -37.52
CA ARG A 969 -24.68 17.21 -37.41
C ARG A 969 -25.38 17.37 -38.77
N ARG A 970 -24.79 18.10 -39.73
CA ARG A 970 -25.31 18.20 -41.11
C ARG A 970 -25.14 16.90 -41.89
N LEU A 971 -24.05 16.15 -41.69
CA LEU A 971 -23.86 14.82 -42.28
C LEU A 971 -24.81 13.77 -41.69
N ARG A 972 -25.11 13.85 -40.39
CA ARG A 972 -26.06 12.94 -39.71
C ARG A 972 -27.51 13.13 -40.18
N ASN A 973 -27.91 14.36 -40.52
CA ASN A 973 -29.25 14.64 -41.03
C ASN A 973 -29.43 14.33 -42.53
N ARG A 974 -28.35 14.18 -43.31
CA ARG A 974 -28.41 13.74 -44.71
C ARG A 974 -28.52 12.21 -44.88
N ARG A 975 -28.26 11.42 -43.84
CA ARG A 975 -28.40 9.93 -43.85
C ARG A 975 -29.73 9.40 -43.32
N LYS A 976 -30.68 10.28 -42.94
CA LYS A 976 -32.05 9.90 -42.53
C LYS A 976 -33.10 10.14 -43.63
N GLY A 977 -32.67 10.43 -44.86
CA GLY A 977 -33.52 10.56 -46.03
C GLY A 977 -32.85 9.90 -47.23
N ASN A 978 -32.89 8.56 -47.25
CA ASN A 978 -32.89 7.68 -48.41
C ASN A 978 -32.91 6.24 -47.91
#